data_AF-A0A8T0G1C9-F1
#
_entry.id   AF-A0A8T0G1C9-F1
#
_cell.length_a   1.000
_cell.length_b   1.000
_cell.length_c   1.000
_cell.angle_alpha   90.00
_cell.angle_beta   90.00
_cell.angle_gamma   90.00
#
_symmetry.space_group_name_H-M   'P 1'
#
loop_
_entity.id
_entity.type
_entity.pdbx_description
1 polymer ?
#
loop_
_entity_poly.entity_id
_entity_poly.type
_entity_poly.pdbx_seq_one_letter_code
_entity_poly.pdbx_strand_id
1 'polypeptide(L)'
;MIASNITLDTDLTSVGMPFHENEVERYKKYGRLYGDFEGSSALLSVADPDHLRNILVKDFQFFTNRRGLKTGDTITERMLQLLEGEDWKRVRTIITPTFTTGKIKRMMSIFTSCSKVVVENYRKYAEKGEPVDTKKVFGAFTMDIIASAAFSTKLDSHNDPNNEFVKVARGVFHTNVNMRFVFYLLLPRLMKFFKVPIFPPKGVKFFSDVTMRIIKERRRTGQTRNDFLQLLMDAADETKTEDKTVEIADETLQNYETDTNDQIFKNYKPKKALTNTNFGGPFSSEERAKRNPYTFMPFGAGPRNCVGMRFALVEAKVCLAYVLSHFKIKRCAQTKVPLEFLMGNGLLQAKEVTLQMNSFRETVMSVKKMRSVYKEVVGTLTPKYIIENNTDLPPLTRYSVLIEVKACSLSEVDIKLMQLVSRDSSPSHYSVGKDISGIVREVGNAVTSLKPGDEVVGISPILDFLDCRKYFAEFDVTKKPETVSFVDAAACIGDAVRSYTALHYLGRLSHGDTVLVMDGASAFGSLCIQLAHHWGAKVITTVSSEDEKLYLDGLEDQVALVIDQRKRSLSTYHTSSFRNGNSEMIWSACMEETGGLGVDLIVDNGVTLFSDNEYRILTNDNYSYPVPSKHEIISALAVGGRWITSKENLQLDPPNSRLLFLKCASLGFLFEHAWTLSSTQQGQYLHILMDIMEKVADGVIRPNVYHTVSFDSVPETMKKLPSVRVGKIVMKMD
;
A
#
# COMPACT_ATOMS: atom_id res chain seq x y z
N MET A 1 -10.23 -9.64 50.97
CA MET A 1 -9.66 -8.30 51.25
C MET A 1 -10.18 -7.21 50.29
N ILE A 2 -11.46 -7.24 49.85
CA ILE A 2 -12.06 -6.16 49.01
C ILE A 2 -13.26 -5.50 49.71
N ALA A 3 -13.71 -6.03 50.86
CA ALA A 3 -14.96 -5.63 51.50
C ALA A 3 -14.92 -4.29 52.27
N SER A 4 -13.75 -3.66 52.44
CA SER A 4 -13.62 -2.47 53.32
C SER A 4 -13.72 -1.11 52.62
N ASN A 5 -13.74 -1.05 51.28
CA ASN A 5 -13.70 0.22 50.53
C ASN A 5 -14.79 0.35 49.44
N ILE A 6 -15.98 -0.23 49.64
CA ILE A 6 -17.08 -0.11 48.67
C ILE A 6 -18.05 0.98 49.18
N THR A 7 -17.98 2.16 48.56
CA THR A 7 -18.96 3.25 48.78
C THR A 7 -20.20 2.99 47.92
N LEU A 8 -21.39 3.05 48.51
CA LEU A 8 -22.67 2.82 47.84
C LEU A 8 -23.28 4.15 47.38
N ASP A 9 -23.71 4.24 46.11
CA ASP A 9 -24.44 5.38 45.57
C ASP A 9 -25.93 5.04 45.39
N THR A 10 -26.82 5.93 45.83
CA THR A 10 -28.27 5.84 45.65
C THR A 10 -28.84 7.10 44.98
N ASP A 11 -27.98 7.96 44.42
CA ASP A 11 -28.35 9.30 43.97
C ASP A 11 -29.07 9.29 42.61
N LEU A 12 -30.35 9.66 42.63
CA LEU A 12 -31.23 9.78 41.45
C LEU A 12 -30.94 11.05 40.61
N THR A 13 -29.97 11.88 41.02
CA THR A 13 -29.53 13.09 40.31
C THR A 13 -28.96 12.83 38.91
N SER A 14 -28.61 11.58 38.61
CA SER A 14 -28.09 11.10 37.32
C SER A 14 -29.15 10.83 36.24
N VAL A 15 -30.45 10.94 36.57
CA VAL A 15 -31.57 10.71 35.66
C VAL A 15 -31.68 11.87 34.66
N GLY A 16 -31.02 11.73 33.51
CA GLY A 16 -31.06 12.69 32.40
C GLY A 16 -29.71 12.97 31.74
N MET A 17 -28.60 12.67 32.42
CA MET A 17 -27.25 12.80 31.89
C MET A 17 -26.87 11.62 30.98
N PRO A 18 -25.98 11.81 29.99
CA PRO A 18 -25.45 10.71 29.18
C PRO A 18 -24.72 9.67 30.04
N PHE A 19 -24.94 8.38 29.78
CA PHE A 19 -24.36 7.28 30.58
C PHE A 19 -22.85 7.39 30.80
N HIS A 20 -22.09 7.77 29.77
CA HIS A 20 -20.64 7.93 29.87
C HIS A 20 -20.19 9.08 30.80
N GLU A 21 -20.96 10.17 30.89
CA GLU A 21 -20.66 11.28 31.81
C GLU A 21 -20.93 10.84 33.25
N ASN A 22 -22.05 10.15 33.49
CA ASN A 22 -22.36 9.54 34.78
C ASN A 22 -21.24 8.59 35.23
N GLU A 23 -20.76 7.71 34.36
CA GLU A 23 -19.67 6.78 34.69
C GLU A 23 -18.34 7.51 34.94
N VAL A 24 -18.03 8.58 34.20
CA VAL A 24 -16.83 9.41 34.44
C VAL A 24 -16.93 10.16 35.77
N GLU A 25 -18.10 10.70 36.11
CA GLU A 25 -18.32 11.37 37.41
C GLU A 25 -18.22 10.39 38.57
N ARG A 26 -18.86 9.22 38.47
CA ARG A 26 -18.76 8.14 39.46
C ARG A 26 -17.32 7.66 39.61
N TYR A 27 -16.58 7.49 38.52
CA TYR A 27 -15.16 7.18 38.56
C TYR A 27 -14.35 8.25 39.30
N LYS A 28 -14.62 9.53 39.05
CA LYS A 28 -13.94 10.65 39.75
C LYS A 28 -14.31 10.70 41.23
N LYS A 29 -15.57 10.42 41.58
CA LYS A 29 -16.11 10.52 42.93
C LYS A 29 -15.73 9.33 43.81
N TYR A 30 -15.86 8.10 43.29
CA TYR A 30 -15.68 6.85 44.05
C TYR A 30 -14.39 6.10 43.71
N GLY A 31 -13.65 6.54 42.69
CA GLY A 31 -12.39 5.95 42.28
C GLY A 31 -12.52 4.79 41.29
N ARG A 32 -11.45 3.99 41.18
CA ARG A 32 -11.29 2.97 40.12
C ARG A 32 -12.07 1.68 40.33
N LEU A 33 -12.67 1.51 41.51
CA LEU A 33 -13.45 0.33 41.89
C LEU A 33 -14.54 0.78 42.86
N TYR A 34 -15.80 0.61 42.47
CA TYR A 34 -16.95 1.00 43.30
C TYR A 34 -18.14 0.07 43.08
N GLY A 35 -19.03 0.00 44.07
CA GLY A 35 -20.29 -0.74 43.98
C GLY A 35 -21.42 0.20 43.59
N ASP A 36 -22.36 -0.30 42.80
CA ASP A 36 -23.56 0.44 42.39
C ASP A 36 -24.76 -0.52 42.30
N PHE A 37 -25.96 0.02 42.09
CA PHE A 37 -27.16 -0.77 41.81
C PHE A 37 -27.73 -0.40 40.44
N GLU A 38 -27.95 -1.40 39.61
CA GLU A 38 -28.73 -1.27 38.38
C GLU A 38 -30.10 -1.90 38.60
N GLY A 39 -31.11 -1.07 38.84
CA GLY A 39 -32.44 -1.53 39.28
C GLY A 39 -32.34 -2.29 40.60
N SER A 40 -32.81 -3.54 40.65
CA SER A 40 -32.72 -4.39 41.85
C SER A 40 -31.43 -5.21 41.92
N SER A 41 -30.48 -5.01 41.01
CA SER A 41 -29.27 -5.84 40.89
C SER A 41 -28.03 -5.07 41.37
N ALA A 42 -27.32 -5.62 42.36
CA ALA A 42 -26.02 -5.09 42.74
C ALA A 42 -25.00 -5.29 41.61
N LEU A 43 -24.23 -4.25 41.32
CA LEU A 43 -23.21 -4.14 40.29
C LEU A 43 -21.86 -3.75 40.93
N LEU A 44 -20.78 -4.29 40.39
CA LEU A 44 -19.42 -3.84 40.70
C LEU A 44 -18.81 -3.18 39.46
N SER A 45 -18.51 -1.90 39.55
CA SER A 45 -17.82 -1.17 38.49
C SER A 45 -16.32 -1.29 38.67
N VAL A 46 -15.65 -1.86 37.65
CA VAL A 46 -14.20 -2.10 37.64
C VAL A 46 -13.56 -1.26 36.54
N ALA A 47 -12.75 -0.29 36.95
CA ALA A 47 -12.00 0.59 36.05
C ALA A 47 -10.48 0.56 36.32
N ASP A 48 -10.03 -0.31 37.23
CA ASP A 48 -8.61 -0.55 37.47
C ASP A 48 -7.98 -1.42 36.37
N PRO A 49 -6.88 -0.98 35.71
CA PRO A 49 -6.30 -1.69 34.56
C PRO A 49 -5.85 -3.13 34.86
N ASP A 50 -5.32 -3.40 36.05
CA ASP A 50 -4.82 -4.74 36.40
C ASP A 50 -5.99 -5.71 36.59
N HIS A 51 -7.05 -5.26 37.26
CA HIS A 51 -8.27 -6.03 37.42
C HIS A 51 -8.97 -6.26 36.07
N LEU A 52 -9.05 -5.22 35.23
CA LEU A 52 -9.57 -5.34 33.87
C LEU A 52 -8.78 -6.36 33.04
N ARG A 53 -7.44 -6.35 33.13
CA ARG A 53 -6.59 -7.34 32.44
C ARG A 53 -6.85 -8.75 32.94
N ASN A 54 -7.02 -8.94 34.24
CA ASN A 54 -7.34 -10.26 34.79
C ASN A 54 -8.73 -10.72 34.29
N ILE A 55 -9.78 -9.89 34.40
CA ILE A 55 -11.15 -10.21 33.99
C ILE A 55 -11.28 -10.44 32.48
N LEU A 56 -10.71 -9.55 31.66
CA LEU A 56 -10.91 -9.53 30.21
C LEU A 56 -9.96 -10.44 29.43
N VAL A 57 -8.81 -10.82 30.03
CA VAL A 57 -7.74 -11.54 29.33
C VAL A 57 -7.37 -12.82 30.06
N LYS A 58 -6.82 -12.73 31.28
CA LYS A 58 -6.25 -13.92 31.96
C LYS A 58 -7.31 -14.92 32.40
N ASP A 59 -8.36 -14.41 33.02
CA ASP A 59 -9.41 -15.17 33.70
C ASP A 59 -10.76 -15.08 32.96
N PHE A 60 -10.76 -14.69 31.68
CA PHE A 60 -11.98 -14.48 30.91
C PHE A 60 -12.91 -15.72 30.89
N GLN A 61 -12.35 -16.92 30.92
CA GLN A 61 -13.10 -18.18 31.01
C GLN A 61 -14.03 -18.30 32.24
N PHE A 62 -13.83 -17.44 33.24
CA PHE A 62 -14.64 -17.34 34.44
C PHE A 62 -15.69 -16.22 34.40
N PHE A 63 -15.61 -15.32 33.41
CA PHE A 63 -16.43 -14.11 33.24
C PHE A 63 -17.02 -14.01 31.81
N THR A 64 -17.40 -15.16 31.25
CA THR A 64 -17.78 -15.26 29.83
C THR A 64 -19.16 -14.69 29.51
N ASN A 65 -20.07 -14.60 30.46
CA ASN A 65 -21.48 -14.24 30.23
C ASN A 65 -21.74 -12.73 30.39
N ARG A 66 -22.70 -12.22 29.62
CA ARG A 66 -23.20 -10.84 29.70
C ARG A 66 -24.49 -10.77 30.50
N ARG A 67 -25.02 -9.57 30.70
CA ARG A 67 -26.35 -9.31 31.27
C ARG A 67 -27.40 -10.23 30.64
N GLY A 68 -28.04 -11.06 31.45
CA GLY A 68 -29.04 -12.03 31.02
C GLY A 68 -30.38 -11.37 30.68
N LEU A 69 -30.48 -10.78 29.49
CA LEU A 69 -31.75 -10.26 28.95
C LEU A 69 -32.52 -11.41 28.31
N LYS A 70 -33.27 -12.17 29.10
CA LYS A 70 -34.18 -13.22 28.60
C LYS A 70 -35.51 -12.60 28.19
N THR A 71 -35.71 -12.44 26.89
CA THR A 71 -36.85 -11.72 26.30
C THR A 71 -38.03 -12.62 25.98
N GLY A 72 -37.83 -13.94 25.95
CA GLY A 72 -38.82 -14.89 25.45
C GLY A 72 -38.99 -14.90 23.93
N ASP A 73 -38.21 -14.10 23.20
CA ASP A 73 -38.17 -14.07 21.72
C ASP A 73 -37.04 -14.95 21.20
N THR A 74 -37.38 -15.94 20.37
CA THR A 74 -36.46 -17.00 19.93
C THR A 74 -35.32 -16.49 19.04
N ILE A 75 -35.53 -15.41 18.28
CA ILE A 75 -34.51 -14.82 17.40
C ILE A 75 -33.56 -13.96 18.24
N THR A 76 -34.09 -13.11 19.11
CA THR A 76 -33.31 -12.21 19.97
C THR A 76 -32.42 -13.00 20.91
N GLU A 77 -32.92 -14.04 21.56
CA GLU A 77 -32.14 -14.88 22.47
C GLU A 77 -31.00 -15.65 21.77
N ARG A 78 -31.11 -15.86 20.45
CA ARG A 78 -30.06 -16.49 19.62
C ARG A 78 -29.05 -15.50 19.03
N MET A 79 -29.20 -14.20 19.28
CA MET A 79 -28.21 -13.21 18.84
C MET A 79 -26.89 -13.41 19.59
N LEU A 80 -25.77 -13.33 18.85
CA LEU A 80 -24.42 -13.53 19.41
C LEU A 80 -24.13 -12.65 20.65
N GLN A 81 -24.78 -11.49 20.76
CA GLN A 81 -24.62 -10.61 21.91
C GLN A 81 -25.23 -11.15 23.20
N LEU A 82 -26.29 -11.97 23.12
CA LEU A 82 -27.07 -12.48 24.25
C LEU A 82 -26.80 -13.95 24.57
N LEU A 83 -26.18 -14.71 23.66
CA LEU A 83 -25.78 -16.09 23.93
C LEU A 83 -24.85 -16.19 25.15
N GLU A 84 -24.95 -17.29 25.89
CA GLU A 84 -24.18 -17.58 27.09
C GLU A 84 -23.33 -18.85 26.91
N GLY A 85 -22.25 -18.98 27.69
CA GLY A 85 -21.45 -20.20 27.80
C GLY A 85 -20.94 -20.77 26.48
N GLU A 86 -21.12 -22.08 26.31
CA GLU A 86 -20.66 -22.84 25.14
C GLU A 86 -21.42 -22.47 23.86
N ASP A 87 -22.69 -22.07 23.95
CA ASP A 87 -23.46 -21.62 22.77
C ASP A 87 -22.88 -20.35 22.17
N TRP A 88 -22.51 -19.38 23.03
CA TRP A 88 -21.80 -18.19 22.58
C TRP A 88 -20.46 -18.56 21.95
N LYS A 89 -19.68 -19.42 22.60
CA LYS A 89 -18.35 -19.82 22.10
C LYS A 89 -18.43 -20.50 20.74
N ARG A 90 -19.42 -21.39 20.55
CA ARG A 90 -19.71 -22.07 19.28
C ARG A 90 -20.03 -21.06 18.17
N VAL A 91 -21.07 -20.24 18.36
CA VAL A 91 -21.49 -19.27 17.33
C VAL A 91 -20.39 -18.23 17.06
N ARG A 92 -19.65 -17.82 18.09
CA ARG A 92 -18.51 -16.91 17.95
C ARG A 92 -17.39 -17.49 17.09
N THR A 93 -17.08 -18.78 17.26
CA THR A 93 -16.03 -19.48 16.52
C THR A 93 -16.38 -19.59 15.03
N ILE A 94 -17.66 -19.80 14.71
CA ILE A 94 -18.15 -19.85 13.32
C ILE A 94 -18.08 -18.48 12.65
N ILE A 95 -18.48 -17.41 13.36
CA ILE A 95 -18.60 -16.08 12.74
C ILE A 95 -17.24 -15.37 12.64
N THR A 96 -16.34 -15.53 13.60
CA THR A 96 -15.08 -14.75 13.67
C THR A 96 -14.20 -14.84 12.40
N PRO A 97 -14.02 -16.01 11.75
CA PRO A 97 -13.22 -16.13 10.53
C PRO A 97 -13.71 -15.27 9.35
N THR A 98 -15.00 -14.96 9.29
CA THR A 98 -15.58 -14.11 8.23
C THR A 98 -15.10 -12.65 8.30
N PHE A 99 -14.60 -12.21 9.47
CA PHE A 99 -14.06 -10.86 9.72
C PHE A 99 -12.52 -10.80 9.72
N THR A 100 -11.86 -11.81 9.13
CA THR A 100 -10.40 -11.80 8.93
C THR A 100 -10.00 -10.81 7.84
N THR A 101 -8.76 -10.31 7.92
CA THR A 101 -8.25 -9.30 6.96
C THR A 101 -8.36 -9.76 5.51
N GLY A 102 -8.05 -11.02 5.22
CA GLY A 102 -8.14 -11.57 3.86
C GLY A 102 -9.57 -11.58 3.31
N LYS A 103 -10.56 -11.95 4.14
CA LYS A 103 -11.97 -11.94 3.73
C LYS A 103 -12.53 -10.51 3.63
N ILE A 104 -12.13 -9.60 4.51
CA ILE A 104 -12.50 -8.16 4.42
C ILE A 104 -11.96 -7.54 3.12
N LYS A 105 -10.72 -7.88 2.71
CA LYS A 105 -10.15 -7.40 1.44
C LYS A 105 -11.01 -7.74 0.22
N ARG A 106 -11.72 -8.88 0.23
CA ARG A 106 -12.63 -9.27 -0.87
C ARG A 106 -13.83 -8.33 -1.01
N MET A 107 -14.18 -7.58 0.04
CA MET A 107 -15.28 -6.61 0.06
C MET A 107 -14.84 -5.17 -0.24
N MET A 108 -13.56 -4.93 -0.57
CA MET A 108 -13.04 -3.57 -0.83
C MET A 108 -13.73 -2.84 -1.97
N SER A 109 -14.21 -3.57 -2.99
CA SER A 109 -14.99 -2.98 -4.09
C SER A 109 -16.30 -2.35 -3.61
N ILE A 110 -16.94 -2.93 -2.58
CA ILE A 110 -18.14 -2.37 -1.96
C ILE A 110 -17.79 -1.07 -1.23
N PHE A 111 -16.73 -1.09 -0.40
CA PHE A 111 -16.32 0.09 0.37
C PHE A 111 -15.94 1.27 -0.53
N THR A 112 -15.17 1.00 -1.58
CA THR A 112 -14.73 2.02 -2.54
C THR A 112 -15.91 2.58 -3.34
N SER A 113 -16.84 1.72 -3.78
CA SER A 113 -18.04 2.16 -4.49
C SER A 113 -18.92 3.08 -3.65
N CYS A 114 -19.20 2.71 -2.40
CA CYS A 114 -19.97 3.56 -1.47
C CYS A 114 -19.22 4.85 -1.12
N SER A 115 -17.88 4.80 -0.99
CA SER A 115 -17.07 5.99 -0.70
C SER A 115 -17.11 7.02 -1.83
N LYS A 116 -17.17 6.56 -3.10
CA LYS A 116 -17.36 7.46 -4.25
C LYS A 116 -18.70 8.21 -4.19
N VAL A 117 -19.77 7.56 -3.74
CA VAL A 117 -21.08 8.22 -3.53
C VAL A 117 -21.00 9.29 -2.45
N VAL A 118 -20.25 9.03 -1.37
CA VAL A 118 -20.01 10.03 -0.31
C VAL A 118 -19.28 11.25 -0.86
N VAL A 119 -18.21 11.05 -1.64
CA VAL A 119 -17.45 12.13 -2.27
C VAL A 119 -18.35 12.98 -3.16
N GLU A 120 -19.18 12.34 -3.99
CA GLU A 120 -20.11 13.05 -4.87
C GLU A 120 -21.14 13.87 -4.09
N ASN A 121 -21.67 13.33 -2.99
CA ASN A 121 -22.59 14.08 -2.15
C ASN A 121 -21.91 15.26 -1.45
N TYR A 122 -20.69 15.10 -0.94
CA TYR A 122 -19.93 16.23 -0.36
C TYR A 122 -19.55 17.27 -1.41
N ARG A 123 -19.31 16.89 -2.66
CA ARG A 123 -19.07 17.82 -3.77
C ARG A 123 -20.24 18.78 -3.96
N LYS A 124 -21.48 18.28 -3.96
CA LYS A 124 -22.69 19.11 -4.06
C LYS A 124 -22.80 20.15 -2.94
N TYR A 125 -22.43 19.80 -1.71
CA TYR A 125 -22.41 20.77 -0.59
C TYR A 125 -21.25 21.76 -0.73
N ALA A 126 -20.07 21.29 -1.14
CA ALA A 126 -18.89 22.12 -1.32
C ALA A 126 -19.07 23.17 -2.43
N GLU A 127 -19.70 22.81 -3.55
CA GLU A 127 -20.02 23.72 -4.67
C GLU A 127 -20.97 24.83 -4.26
N LYS A 128 -21.97 24.51 -3.42
CA LYS A 128 -22.92 25.48 -2.86
C LYS A 128 -22.32 26.31 -1.71
N GLY A 129 -21.14 25.92 -1.21
CA GLY A 129 -20.57 26.51 0.00
C GLY A 129 -21.40 26.23 1.25
N GLU A 130 -22.26 25.22 1.24
CA GLU A 130 -23.16 24.92 2.34
C GLU A 130 -22.48 24.01 3.38
N PRO A 131 -22.69 24.25 4.68
CA PRO A 131 -22.23 23.34 5.73
C PRO A 131 -23.00 22.03 5.65
N VAL A 132 -22.32 20.92 5.96
CA VAL A 132 -22.91 19.57 5.91
C VAL A 132 -22.83 18.89 7.27
N ASP A 133 -23.93 18.25 7.67
CA ASP A 133 -23.95 17.35 8.83
C ASP A 133 -23.32 16.01 8.44
N THR A 134 -22.03 15.87 8.71
CA THR A 134 -21.25 14.70 8.33
C THR A 134 -21.72 13.44 9.04
N LYS A 135 -22.40 13.56 10.19
CA LYS A 135 -22.99 12.40 10.89
C LYS A 135 -24.06 11.74 10.03
N LYS A 136 -24.93 12.51 9.37
CA LYS A 136 -25.97 11.98 8.47
C LYS A 136 -25.36 11.31 7.25
N VAL A 137 -24.35 11.94 6.65
CA VAL A 137 -23.66 11.41 5.47
C VAL A 137 -22.94 10.11 5.80
N PHE A 138 -22.13 10.06 6.85
CA PHE A 138 -21.47 8.82 7.28
C PHE A 138 -22.47 7.74 7.71
N GLY A 139 -23.59 8.11 8.33
CA GLY A 139 -24.66 7.17 8.69
C GLY A 139 -25.30 6.50 7.46
N ALA A 140 -25.57 7.26 6.40
CA ALA A 140 -26.07 6.73 5.13
C ALA A 140 -25.03 5.83 4.45
N PHE A 141 -23.76 6.24 4.46
CA PHE A 141 -22.65 5.44 3.93
C PHE A 141 -22.53 4.07 4.60
N THR A 142 -22.51 4.03 5.94
CA THR A 142 -22.47 2.76 6.68
C THR A 142 -23.72 1.93 6.41
N MET A 143 -24.89 2.56 6.25
CA MET A 143 -26.13 1.86 5.90
C MET A 143 -26.04 1.18 4.53
N ASP A 144 -25.49 1.87 3.52
CA ASP A 144 -25.30 1.34 2.17
C ASP A 144 -24.26 0.21 2.14
N ILE A 145 -23.20 0.31 2.93
CA ILE A 145 -22.24 -0.79 3.09
C ILE A 145 -22.89 -1.99 3.75
N ILE A 146 -23.64 -1.82 4.83
CA ILE A 146 -24.31 -2.96 5.50
C ILE A 146 -25.34 -3.59 4.55
N ALA A 147 -26.14 -2.79 3.84
CA ALA A 147 -27.09 -3.28 2.85
C ALA A 147 -26.40 -4.08 1.73
N SER A 148 -25.28 -3.57 1.21
CA SER A 148 -24.53 -4.20 0.13
C SER A 148 -23.75 -5.44 0.58
N ALA A 149 -23.08 -5.37 1.74
CA ALA A 149 -22.22 -6.43 2.24
C ALA A 149 -23.01 -7.53 2.94
N ALA A 150 -24.00 -7.21 3.77
CA ALA A 150 -24.75 -8.21 4.54
C ALA A 150 -26.02 -8.70 3.84
N PHE A 151 -26.67 -7.85 3.04
CA PHE A 151 -27.95 -8.17 2.39
C PHE A 151 -27.87 -8.15 0.87
N SER A 152 -26.67 -7.97 0.29
CA SER A 152 -26.44 -7.98 -1.15
C SER A 152 -27.34 -7.02 -1.96
N THR A 153 -27.82 -5.98 -1.27
CA THR A 153 -28.81 -5.04 -1.78
C THR A 153 -28.09 -3.72 -2.03
N LYS A 154 -28.00 -3.31 -3.29
CA LYS A 154 -27.45 -2.00 -3.65
C LYS A 154 -28.47 -0.95 -3.25
N LEU A 155 -28.08 -0.11 -2.30
CA LEU A 155 -28.89 0.95 -1.74
C LEU A 155 -28.15 2.27 -1.92
N ASP A 156 -28.91 3.34 -2.10
CA ASP A 156 -28.41 4.71 -2.08
C ASP A 156 -29.17 5.48 -1.00
N SER A 157 -28.84 5.21 0.26
CA SER A 157 -29.50 5.80 1.43
C SER A 157 -29.30 7.30 1.52
N HIS A 158 -28.32 7.84 0.78
CA HIS A 158 -28.07 9.27 0.69
C HIS A 158 -29.14 9.98 -0.12
N ASN A 159 -29.52 9.42 -1.27
CA ASN A 159 -30.46 10.05 -2.21
C ASN A 159 -31.90 9.51 -2.08
N ASP A 160 -32.10 8.31 -1.53
CA ASP A 160 -33.40 7.71 -1.25
C ASP A 160 -33.58 7.35 0.24
N PRO A 161 -33.77 8.35 1.13
CA PRO A 161 -34.00 8.10 2.55
C PRO A 161 -35.37 7.45 2.83
N ASN A 162 -36.24 7.37 1.82
CA ASN A 162 -37.61 6.86 1.93
C ASN A 162 -37.73 5.37 1.58
N ASN A 163 -36.64 4.76 1.12
CA ASN A 163 -36.55 3.34 0.88
C ASN A 163 -37.06 2.52 2.08
N GLU A 164 -37.81 1.46 1.82
CA GLU A 164 -38.37 0.60 2.87
C GLU A 164 -37.28 0.03 3.77
N PHE A 165 -36.14 -0.39 3.20
CA PHE A 165 -34.99 -0.91 3.94
C PHE A 165 -34.44 0.14 4.92
N VAL A 166 -34.26 1.39 4.47
CA VAL A 166 -33.77 2.51 5.28
C VAL A 166 -34.75 2.84 6.40
N LYS A 167 -36.05 2.90 6.11
CA LYS A 167 -37.10 3.19 7.10
C LYS A 167 -37.14 2.13 8.20
N VAL A 168 -37.12 0.86 7.82
CA VAL A 168 -37.14 -0.26 8.79
C VAL A 168 -35.83 -0.29 9.59
N ALA A 169 -34.67 -0.10 8.95
CA ALA A 169 -33.37 -0.02 9.63
C ALA A 169 -33.33 1.13 10.64
N ARG A 170 -33.74 2.34 10.25
CA ARG A 170 -33.84 3.48 11.17
C ARG A 170 -34.83 3.19 12.31
N GLY A 171 -35.97 2.56 12.05
CA GLY A 171 -36.91 2.18 13.11
C GLY A 171 -36.33 1.20 14.15
N VAL A 172 -35.35 0.38 13.76
CA VAL A 172 -34.64 -0.55 14.66
C VAL A 172 -33.50 0.14 15.41
N PHE A 173 -32.71 0.98 14.73
CA PHE A 173 -31.46 1.55 15.27
C PHE A 173 -31.57 3.00 15.79
N HIS A 174 -32.51 3.81 15.30
CA HIS A 174 -32.89 5.09 15.88
C HIS A 174 -34.02 4.88 16.89
N THR A 175 -33.65 4.42 18.08
CA THR A 175 -34.57 4.47 19.21
C THR A 175 -33.90 5.24 20.35
N ASN A 176 -34.49 6.38 20.71
CA ASN A 176 -34.43 6.86 22.09
C ASN A 176 -34.81 5.68 22.97
N VAL A 177 -34.09 5.46 24.06
CA VAL A 177 -34.32 4.36 25.00
C VAL A 177 -35.83 4.22 25.24
N ASN A 178 -36.44 3.24 24.57
CA ASN A 178 -37.88 3.04 24.64
C ASN A 178 -38.17 2.69 26.10
N MET A 179 -39.24 3.21 26.70
CA MET A 179 -39.63 2.88 28.09
C MET A 179 -39.56 1.38 28.37
N ARG A 180 -39.77 0.55 27.34
CA ARG A 180 -39.53 -0.91 27.34
C ARG A 180 -38.14 -1.31 27.86
N PHE A 181 -37.06 -0.70 27.39
CA PHE A 181 -35.69 -1.00 27.84
C PHE A 181 -35.48 -0.63 29.31
N VAL A 182 -36.04 0.50 29.75
CA VAL A 182 -36.04 0.89 31.17
C VAL A 182 -36.81 -0.14 32.01
N PHE A 183 -37.95 -0.65 31.51
CA PHE A 183 -38.68 -1.72 32.20
C PHE A 183 -37.95 -3.06 32.22
N TYR A 184 -37.13 -3.40 31.21
CA TYR A 184 -36.26 -4.58 31.31
C TYR A 184 -35.19 -4.43 32.40
N LEU A 185 -34.71 -3.21 32.62
CA LEU A 185 -33.69 -2.91 33.61
C LEU A 185 -34.28 -2.87 35.03
N LEU A 186 -35.47 -2.29 35.21
CA LEU A 186 -36.13 -2.15 36.51
C LEU A 186 -36.97 -3.38 36.91
N LEU A 187 -37.63 -4.03 35.96
CA LEU A 187 -38.60 -5.13 36.20
C LEU A 187 -38.37 -6.34 35.27
N PRO A 188 -37.16 -6.93 35.24
CA PRO A 188 -36.81 -8.00 34.29
C PRO A 188 -37.71 -9.24 34.38
N ARG A 189 -38.15 -9.60 35.60
CA ARG A 189 -39.03 -10.76 35.83
C ARG A 189 -40.42 -10.55 35.23
N LEU A 190 -40.94 -9.32 35.31
CA LEU A 190 -42.25 -8.95 34.77
C LEU A 190 -42.22 -8.94 33.24
N MET A 191 -41.18 -8.33 32.66
CA MET A 191 -41.00 -8.28 31.20
C MET A 191 -40.83 -9.67 30.59
N LYS A 192 -40.13 -10.56 31.28
CA LYS A 192 -40.00 -11.97 30.91
C LYS A 192 -41.35 -12.70 30.97
N PHE A 193 -42.17 -12.45 31.99
CA PHE A 193 -43.50 -13.04 32.12
C PHE A 193 -44.43 -12.66 30.96
N PHE A 194 -44.43 -11.38 30.56
CA PHE A 194 -45.24 -10.88 29.45
C PHE A 194 -44.64 -11.13 28.05
N LYS A 195 -43.44 -11.75 27.95
CA LYS A 195 -42.74 -12.03 26.68
C LYS A 195 -42.68 -10.82 25.75
N VAL A 196 -42.48 -9.64 26.32
CA VAL A 196 -42.30 -8.43 25.52
C VAL A 196 -41.00 -8.63 24.70
N PRO A 197 -40.89 -8.16 23.46
CA PRO A 197 -39.64 -8.17 22.71
C PRO A 197 -38.86 -6.85 22.89
N ILE A 198 -37.52 -6.94 22.95
CA ILE A 198 -36.62 -5.77 23.05
C ILE A 198 -36.62 -4.97 21.74
N PHE A 199 -36.60 -5.66 20.60
CA PHE A 199 -36.61 -5.04 19.28
C PHE A 199 -38.03 -4.95 18.70
N PRO A 200 -38.31 -3.98 17.82
CA PRO A 200 -39.58 -3.92 17.10
C PRO A 200 -39.82 -5.20 16.28
N PRO A 201 -40.91 -5.96 16.53
CA PRO A 201 -41.15 -7.25 15.86
C PRO A 201 -41.21 -7.16 14.35
N LYS A 202 -41.78 -6.07 13.82
CA LYS A 202 -41.86 -5.81 12.37
C LYS A 202 -40.47 -5.71 11.73
N GLY A 203 -39.52 -5.08 12.40
CA GLY A 203 -38.16 -4.92 11.88
C GLY A 203 -37.37 -6.21 11.89
N VAL A 204 -37.42 -6.96 13.00
CA VAL A 204 -36.77 -8.28 13.11
C VAL A 204 -37.30 -9.24 12.05
N LYS A 205 -38.64 -9.28 11.87
CA LYS A 205 -39.28 -10.11 10.85
C LYS A 205 -38.85 -9.72 9.43
N PHE A 206 -38.85 -8.43 9.11
CA PHE A 206 -38.41 -7.93 7.80
C PHE A 206 -36.99 -8.40 7.44
N PHE A 207 -36.00 -8.18 8.33
CA PHE A 207 -34.62 -8.58 8.04
C PHE A 207 -34.45 -10.10 7.98
N SER A 208 -35.18 -10.85 8.81
CA SER A 208 -35.23 -12.32 8.73
C SER A 208 -35.75 -12.78 7.37
N ASP A 209 -36.87 -12.22 6.91
CA ASP A 209 -37.51 -12.58 5.64
C ASP A 209 -36.66 -12.20 4.42
N VAL A 210 -35.99 -11.04 4.45
CA VAL A 210 -35.03 -10.63 3.40
C VAL A 210 -33.85 -11.60 3.34
N THR A 211 -33.21 -11.88 4.49
CA THR A 211 -32.03 -12.76 4.56
C THR A 211 -32.36 -14.16 4.09
N MET A 212 -33.48 -14.73 4.57
CA MET A 212 -33.89 -16.09 4.21
C MET A 212 -34.27 -16.22 2.74
N ARG A 213 -34.87 -15.19 2.12
CA ARG A 213 -35.12 -15.17 0.68
C ARG A 213 -33.82 -15.22 -0.12
N ILE A 214 -32.83 -14.39 0.23
CA ILE A 214 -31.54 -14.36 -0.46
C ILE A 214 -30.81 -15.70 -0.32
N ILE A 215 -30.77 -16.28 0.87
CA ILE A 215 -30.15 -17.60 1.09
C ILE A 215 -30.81 -18.68 0.23
N LYS A 216 -32.16 -18.73 0.20
CA LYS A 216 -32.90 -19.71 -0.62
C LYS A 216 -32.63 -19.54 -2.10
N GLU A 217 -32.62 -18.30 -2.58
CA GLU A 217 -32.36 -17.99 -3.99
C GLU A 217 -30.95 -18.38 -4.42
N ARG A 218 -29.92 -18.07 -3.61
CA ARG A 218 -28.53 -18.44 -3.89
C ARG A 218 -28.33 -19.96 -3.93
N ARG A 219 -28.92 -20.68 -2.96
CA ARG A 219 -28.86 -22.15 -2.95
C ARG A 219 -29.55 -22.76 -4.17
N ARG A 220 -30.62 -22.15 -4.67
CA ARG A 220 -31.32 -22.60 -5.88
C ARG A 220 -30.56 -22.30 -7.17
N THR A 221 -29.90 -21.14 -7.26
CA THR A 221 -29.27 -20.65 -8.49
C THR A 221 -27.77 -20.96 -8.59
N GLY A 222 -27.13 -21.36 -7.49
CA GLY A 222 -25.66 -21.51 -7.42
C GLY A 222 -24.89 -20.19 -7.48
N GLN A 223 -25.57 -19.05 -7.40
CA GLN A 223 -24.94 -17.74 -7.49
C GLN A 223 -24.08 -17.45 -6.25
N THR A 224 -22.82 -17.09 -6.47
CA THR A 224 -21.89 -16.67 -5.42
C THR A 224 -21.55 -15.18 -5.53
N ARG A 225 -21.26 -14.53 -4.40
CA ARG A 225 -20.84 -13.13 -4.33
C ARG A 225 -19.72 -12.94 -3.32
N ASN A 226 -18.89 -11.92 -3.53
CA ASN A 226 -17.85 -11.50 -2.59
C ASN A 226 -18.44 -10.63 -1.46
N ASP A 227 -19.40 -11.16 -0.71
CA ASP A 227 -20.12 -10.44 0.35
C ASP A 227 -20.20 -11.24 1.66
N PHE A 228 -20.62 -10.57 2.73
CA PHE A 228 -20.62 -11.12 4.07
C PHE A 228 -21.57 -12.31 4.23
N LEU A 229 -22.73 -12.27 3.56
CA LEU A 229 -23.70 -13.35 3.61
C LEU A 229 -23.14 -14.63 2.97
N GLN A 230 -22.42 -14.52 1.86
CA GLN A 230 -21.76 -15.68 1.25
C GLN A 230 -20.72 -16.29 2.19
N LEU A 231 -19.90 -15.45 2.84
CA LEU A 231 -18.91 -15.93 3.79
C LEU A 231 -19.52 -16.67 5.00
N LEU A 232 -20.68 -16.24 5.47
CA LEU A 232 -21.43 -16.95 6.51
C LEU A 232 -22.03 -18.27 6.02
N MET A 233 -22.52 -18.31 4.78
CA MET A 233 -23.01 -19.54 4.16
C MET A 233 -21.87 -20.56 4.00
N ASP A 234 -20.73 -20.13 3.47
CA ASP A 234 -19.52 -20.96 3.31
C ASP A 234 -19.07 -21.51 4.67
N ALA A 235 -18.97 -20.65 5.70
CA ALA A 235 -18.56 -21.07 7.04
C ALA A 235 -19.54 -22.08 7.67
N ALA A 236 -20.85 -21.92 7.42
CA ALA A 236 -21.86 -22.86 7.90
C ALA A 236 -21.83 -24.21 7.17
N ASP A 237 -21.46 -24.23 5.89
CA ASP A 237 -21.36 -25.46 5.12
C ASP A 237 -20.01 -26.18 5.35
N GLU A 238 -18.90 -25.47 5.57
CA GLU A 238 -17.61 -26.03 6.02
C GLU A 238 -17.78 -26.82 7.33
N THR A 239 -18.50 -26.27 8.32
CA THR A 239 -18.78 -26.97 9.59
C THR A 239 -19.60 -28.26 9.42
N LYS A 240 -20.52 -28.32 8.45
CA LYS A 240 -21.27 -29.56 8.16
C LYS A 240 -20.40 -30.62 7.48
N THR A 241 -19.35 -30.19 6.78
CA THR A 241 -18.45 -31.09 6.06
C THR A 241 -17.46 -31.71 7.04
N GLU A 242 -16.99 -30.94 8.02
CA GLU A 242 -16.20 -31.46 9.16
C GLU A 242 -16.99 -32.48 9.99
N ASP A 243 -18.27 -32.23 10.29
CA ASP A 243 -19.15 -33.21 10.97
C ASP A 243 -19.32 -34.50 10.14
N LYS A 244 -19.47 -34.41 8.81
CA LYS A 244 -19.57 -35.58 7.91
C LYS A 244 -18.28 -36.40 7.78
N THR A 245 -17.10 -35.76 7.78
CA THR A 245 -15.82 -36.48 7.77
C THR A 245 -15.54 -37.22 9.08
N VAL A 246 -16.14 -36.79 10.19
CA VAL A 246 -16.10 -37.51 11.46
C VAL A 246 -17.11 -38.66 11.47
N GLU A 247 -18.29 -38.51 10.84
CA GLU A 247 -19.29 -39.58 10.70
C GLU A 247 -18.83 -40.77 9.84
N ILE A 248 -18.06 -40.55 8.77
CA ILE A 248 -17.55 -41.66 7.91
C ILE A 248 -16.51 -42.54 8.65
N ALA A 249 -15.84 -42.00 9.68
CA ALA A 249 -14.90 -42.78 10.50
C ALA A 249 -15.61 -43.68 11.52
N ASP A 250 -16.87 -43.37 11.89
CA ASP A 250 -17.66 -44.10 12.88
C ASP A 250 -18.49 -45.26 12.27
N GLU A 251 -18.62 -45.35 10.94
CA GLU A 251 -19.30 -46.45 10.24
C GLU A 251 -18.63 -47.84 10.39
N THR A 252 -17.46 -47.93 11.03
CA THR A 252 -16.73 -49.21 11.24
C THR A 252 -17.10 -49.93 12.54
N LEU A 253 -17.93 -49.34 13.41
CA LEU A 253 -18.37 -49.97 14.67
C LEU A 253 -19.89 -50.11 14.71
N GLN A 254 -20.32 -51.06 13.88
CA GLN A 254 -21.64 -51.63 13.79
C GLN A 254 -22.15 -52.24 15.11
N ASN A 255 -23.47 -52.18 15.26
CA ASN A 255 -24.36 -53.14 15.95
C ASN A 255 -24.56 -52.98 17.46
N TYR A 256 -25.63 -52.28 17.85
CA TYR A 256 -26.78 -52.86 18.58
C TYR A 256 -27.94 -51.84 18.64
N GLU A 257 -29.11 -52.26 18.17
CA GLU A 257 -30.40 -51.52 18.10
C GLU A 257 -30.97 -51.23 19.52
N THR A 258 -31.74 -50.17 19.80
CA THR A 258 -33.16 -50.00 19.43
C THR A 258 -33.71 -48.64 19.93
N ASP A 259 -34.49 -48.03 19.05
CA ASP A 259 -35.65 -47.12 19.14
C ASP A 259 -35.85 -45.95 20.16
N THR A 260 -36.14 -44.80 19.52
CA THR A 260 -36.97 -43.64 19.88
C THR A 260 -36.44 -42.44 20.71
N ASN A 261 -36.30 -41.34 19.95
CA ASN A 261 -36.56 -39.92 20.21
C ASN A 261 -35.54 -39.05 20.97
N ASP A 262 -34.95 -38.13 20.18
CA ASP A 262 -34.27 -36.89 20.51
C ASP A 262 -33.05 -36.94 21.45
N GLN A 263 -31.89 -37.37 20.93
CA GLN A 263 -30.58 -37.14 21.56
C GLN A 263 -29.47 -36.83 20.54
N ILE A 264 -29.25 -35.55 20.21
CA ILE A 264 -28.05 -35.05 19.49
C ILE A 264 -26.94 -34.60 20.48
N PHE A 265 -27.02 -34.96 21.76
CA PHE A 265 -26.05 -34.50 22.77
C PHE A 265 -25.64 -35.60 23.73
N LYS A 266 -24.68 -36.46 23.34
CA LYS A 266 -23.91 -37.25 24.33
C LYS A 266 -22.41 -37.44 24.08
N ASN A 267 -21.86 -37.19 22.89
CA ASN A 267 -20.47 -37.60 22.60
C ASN A 267 -19.49 -36.45 22.27
N TYR A 268 -19.42 -35.40 23.11
CA TYR A 268 -18.25 -34.52 23.13
C TYR A 268 -17.37 -34.81 24.37
N LYS A 269 -16.26 -35.52 24.17
CA LYS A 269 -15.18 -35.58 25.16
C LYS A 269 -14.17 -34.47 24.84
N PRO A 270 -13.99 -33.45 25.70
CA PRO A 270 -12.95 -32.45 25.49
C PRO A 270 -11.57 -33.12 25.60
N LYS A 271 -10.68 -32.80 24.64
CA LYS A 271 -9.24 -33.06 24.78
C LYS A 271 -8.80 -32.56 26.16
N LYS A 272 -8.12 -33.42 26.93
CA LYS A 272 -7.54 -33.14 28.26
C LYS A 272 -6.82 -31.78 28.27
N ALA A 273 -7.56 -30.72 28.58
CA ALA A 273 -7.04 -29.66 29.43
C ALA A 273 -6.85 -30.28 30.81
N LEU A 274 -5.81 -29.89 31.52
CA LEU A 274 -5.48 -30.34 32.87
C LEU A 274 -6.66 -30.08 33.83
N THR A 275 -7.64 -30.98 33.85
CA THR A 275 -8.67 -31.08 34.88
C THR A 275 -8.18 -32.11 35.88
N ASN A 276 -7.21 -31.74 36.69
CA ASN A 276 -6.93 -32.47 37.92
C ASN A 276 -6.68 -31.47 39.04
N THR A 277 -7.74 -30.72 39.38
CA THR A 277 -7.92 -30.23 40.74
C THR A 277 -9.42 -30.17 41.00
N ASN A 278 -9.91 -31.12 41.80
CA ASN A 278 -11.14 -30.98 42.57
C ASN A 278 -10.98 -29.75 43.47
N PHE A 279 -11.35 -28.57 42.97
CA PHE A 279 -11.70 -27.45 43.83
C PHE A 279 -13.21 -27.45 43.96
N GLY A 280 -13.70 -28.22 44.93
CA GLY A 280 -14.89 -27.79 45.67
C GLY A 280 -14.56 -26.43 46.27
N GLY A 281 -15.17 -25.38 45.73
CA GLY A 281 -14.79 -24.01 46.03
C GLY A 281 -15.38 -23.04 45.01
N PRO A 282 -15.25 -21.72 45.24
CA PRO A 282 -15.99 -20.67 44.53
C PRO A 282 -15.78 -20.59 43.01
N PHE A 283 -14.92 -21.43 42.41
CA PHE A 283 -14.53 -21.43 40.98
C PHE A 283 -14.97 -22.68 40.19
N SER A 284 -15.78 -23.56 40.78
CA SER A 284 -16.37 -24.74 40.10
C SER A 284 -17.29 -24.35 38.94
N SER A 285 -17.58 -25.27 38.01
CA SER A 285 -18.50 -25.04 36.89
C SER A 285 -19.92 -24.69 37.36
N GLU A 286 -20.40 -25.31 38.43
CA GLU A 286 -21.68 -25.00 39.06
C GLU A 286 -21.69 -23.62 39.73
N GLU A 287 -20.63 -23.24 40.45
CA GLU A 287 -20.53 -21.90 41.05
C GLU A 287 -20.37 -20.81 39.98
N ARG A 288 -19.65 -21.10 38.88
CA ARG A 288 -19.56 -20.19 37.72
C ARG A 288 -20.92 -19.89 37.09
N ALA A 289 -21.81 -20.88 37.01
CA ALA A 289 -23.16 -20.70 36.48
C ALA A 289 -24.07 -19.88 37.40
N LYS A 290 -23.79 -19.84 38.71
CA LYS A 290 -24.53 -19.05 39.72
C LYS A 290 -24.03 -17.60 39.86
N ARG A 291 -22.85 -17.26 39.32
CA ARG A 291 -22.27 -15.91 39.44
C ARG A 291 -23.12 -14.88 38.74
N ASN A 292 -23.35 -13.77 39.43
CA ASN A 292 -24.17 -12.68 38.92
C ASN A 292 -23.52 -12.08 37.65
N PRO A 293 -24.17 -12.19 36.46
CA PRO A 293 -23.66 -11.60 35.22
C PRO A 293 -23.60 -10.06 35.25
N TYR A 294 -24.23 -9.43 36.26
CA TYR A 294 -24.13 -8.01 36.58
C TYR A 294 -22.82 -7.64 37.30
N THR A 295 -21.77 -8.46 37.26
CA THR A 295 -20.47 -8.11 37.90
C THR A 295 -19.57 -7.26 36.98
N PHE A 296 -19.83 -7.21 35.67
CA PHE A 296 -19.03 -6.44 34.70
C PHE A 296 -19.73 -6.30 33.34
N MET A 297 -19.54 -5.20 32.60
CA MET A 297 -20.11 -5.01 31.24
C MET A 297 -19.02 -5.05 30.15
N PRO A 298 -18.74 -6.21 29.52
CA PRO A 298 -17.81 -6.30 28.40
C PRO A 298 -18.53 -6.02 27.07
N PHE A 299 -18.79 -4.75 26.73
CA PHE A 299 -18.96 -4.37 25.33
C PHE A 299 -17.77 -3.49 24.90
N GLY A 300 -16.97 -3.99 23.97
CA GLY A 300 -15.84 -3.24 23.39
C GLY A 300 -14.43 -3.75 23.72
N ALA A 301 -14.27 -4.71 24.65
CA ALA A 301 -12.96 -5.27 25.01
C ALA A 301 -13.02 -6.78 25.33
N GLY A 302 -11.86 -7.45 25.28
CA GLY A 302 -11.73 -8.90 25.50
C GLY A 302 -12.38 -9.79 24.42
N PRO A 303 -12.50 -11.11 24.64
CA PRO A 303 -13.05 -12.05 23.66
C PRO A 303 -14.53 -11.81 23.25
N ARG A 304 -15.30 -11.06 24.06
CA ARG A 304 -16.66 -10.61 23.74
C ARG A 304 -16.70 -9.31 22.91
N ASN A 305 -15.57 -8.77 22.47
CA ASN A 305 -15.52 -7.57 21.61
C ASN A 305 -16.37 -7.72 20.32
N CYS A 306 -16.71 -6.62 19.65
CA CYS A 306 -17.48 -6.68 18.42
C CYS A 306 -16.72 -7.49 17.33
N VAL A 307 -17.35 -8.53 16.77
CA VAL A 307 -16.77 -9.30 15.64
C VAL A 307 -16.48 -8.39 14.43
N GLY A 308 -17.38 -7.44 14.18
CA GLY A 308 -17.32 -6.51 13.06
C GLY A 308 -16.44 -5.29 13.29
N MET A 309 -15.71 -5.18 14.41
CA MET A 309 -14.91 -3.99 14.70
C MET A 309 -13.88 -3.70 13.62
N ARG A 310 -13.21 -4.74 13.10
CA ARG A 310 -12.22 -4.58 12.02
C ARG A 310 -12.88 -4.10 10.73
N PHE A 311 -14.04 -4.66 10.39
CA PHE A 311 -14.83 -4.25 9.23
C PHE A 311 -15.21 -2.76 9.33
N ALA A 312 -15.78 -2.35 10.47
CA ALA A 312 -16.17 -0.96 10.75
C ALA A 312 -14.97 0.02 10.66
N LEU A 313 -13.81 -0.37 11.22
CA LEU A 313 -12.61 0.46 11.14
C LEU A 313 -12.05 0.57 9.72
N VAL A 314 -12.11 -0.50 8.93
CA VAL A 314 -11.64 -0.49 7.55
C VAL A 314 -12.57 0.36 6.68
N GLU A 315 -13.89 0.18 6.75
CA GLU A 315 -14.82 1.02 5.98
C GLU A 315 -14.65 2.51 6.33
N ALA A 316 -14.50 2.84 7.61
CA ALA A 316 -14.35 4.22 8.06
C ALA A 316 -13.04 4.83 7.56
N LYS A 317 -11.93 4.07 7.62
CA LYS A 317 -10.63 4.51 7.10
C LYS A 317 -10.66 4.71 5.59
N VAL A 318 -11.29 3.81 4.84
CA VAL A 318 -11.42 3.92 3.38
C VAL A 318 -12.23 5.16 3.02
N CYS A 319 -13.41 5.33 3.64
CA CYS A 319 -14.23 6.52 3.42
C CYS A 319 -13.48 7.81 3.77
N LEU A 320 -12.84 7.84 4.93
CA LEU A 320 -12.08 9.01 5.38
C LEU A 320 -10.92 9.31 4.43
N ALA A 321 -10.20 8.30 3.92
CA ALA A 321 -9.14 8.50 2.94
C ALA A 321 -9.66 9.15 1.65
N TYR A 322 -10.81 8.69 1.14
CA TYR A 322 -11.48 9.31 -0.01
C TYR A 322 -11.94 10.74 0.30
N VAL A 323 -12.57 10.99 1.45
CA VAL A 323 -13.02 12.34 1.80
C VAL A 323 -11.82 13.29 1.95
N LEU A 324 -10.76 12.88 2.64
CA LEU A 324 -9.58 13.70 2.88
C LEU A 324 -8.72 13.88 1.62
N SER A 325 -8.82 13.01 0.61
CA SER A 325 -8.14 13.20 -0.68
C SER A 325 -8.87 14.21 -1.58
N HIS A 326 -10.16 14.47 -1.35
CA HIS A 326 -10.97 15.37 -2.18
C HIS A 326 -11.36 16.69 -1.51
N PHE A 327 -11.37 16.76 -0.17
CA PHE A 327 -11.85 17.93 0.55
C PHE A 327 -10.89 18.42 1.64
N LYS A 328 -10.75 19.74 1.73
CA LYS A 328 -10.28 20.44 2.93
C LYS A 328 -11.45 20.67 3.88
N ILE A 329 -11.43 19.95 5.00
CA ILE A 329 -12.46 20.04 6.03
C ILE A 329 -12.18 21.20 6.97
N LYS A 330 -13.17 22.05 7.22
CA LYS A 330 -13.08 23.17 8.17
C LYS A 330 -14.28 23.21 9.12
N ARG A 331 -14.09 23.87 10.26
CA ARG A 331 -15.22 24.29 11.12
C ARG A 331 -15.97 25.44 10.44
N CYS A 332 -17.27 25.52 10.70
CA CYS A 332 -18.17 26.58 10.26
C CYS A 332 -18.87 27.22 11.47
N ALA A 333 -19.65 28.27 11.25
CA ALA A 333 -20.41 28.93 12.31
C ALA A 333 -21.39 27.98 13.03
N GLN A 334 -21.85 26.93 12.34
CA GLN A 334 -22.73 25.89 12.87
C GLN A 334 -21.99 24.76 13.60
N THR A 335 -20.65 24.72 13.55
CA THR A 335 -19.87 23.66 14.20
C THR A 335 -19.89 23.84 15.73
N LYS A 336 -20.49 22.90 16.44
CA LYS A 336 -20.51 22.87 17.92
C LYS A 336 -19.17 22.38 18.48
N VAL A 337 -18.55 23.21 19.34
CA VAL A 337 -17.33 22.86 20.09
C VAL A 337 -17.52 23.31 21.55
N PRO A 338 -17.58 22.38 22.53
CA PRO A 338 -17.53 20.92 22.39
C PRO A 338 -18.74 20.35 21.63
N LEU A 339 -18.63 19.12 21.13
CA LEU A 339 -19.76 18.44 20.49
C LEU A 339 -20.88 18.22 21.50
N GLU A 340 -22.13 18.44 21.07
CA GLU A 340 -23.30 18.09 21.87
C GLU A 340 -23.68 16.63 21.63
N PHE A 341 -23.96 15.89 22.71
CA PHE A 341 -24.39 14.49 22.64
C PHE A 341 -25.90 14.35 22.90
N LEU A 342 -26.49 13.27 22.40
CA LEU A 342 -27.87 12.91 22.75
C LEU A 342 -27.95 12.53 24.24
N MET A 343 -28.96 13.07 24.93
CA MET A 343 -29.23 12.76 26.34
C MET A 343 -29.88 11.37 26.47
N GLY A 344 -29.53 10.64 27.54
CA GLY A 344 -30.14 9.36 27.91
C GLY A 344 -29.19 8.15 27.95
N ASN A 345 -29.73 6.99 28.34
CA ASN A 345 -28.99 5.77 28.72
C ASN A 345 -28.53 4.91 27.52
N GLY A 346 -28.22 5.53 26.38
CA GLY A 346 -27.86 4.86 25.13
C GLY A 346 -26.35 4.88 24.80
N LEU A 347 -25.99 4.38 23.62
CA LEU A 347 -24.64 4.51 23.05
C LEU A 347 -24.27 5.99 22.86
N LEU A 348 -23.01 6.34 23.12
CA LEU A 348 -22.49 7.70 22.93
C LEU A 348 -22.69 8.14 21.47
N GLN A 349 -23.54 9.15 21.26
CA GLN A 349 -23.85 9.65 19.92
C GLN A 349 -23.94 11.18 19.94
N ALA A 350 -23.11 11.85 19.13
CA ALA A 350 -23.21 13.29 18.91
C ALA A 350 -24.58 13.62 18.29
N LYS A 351 -25.22 14.75 18.62
CA LYS A 351 -26.50 15.18 18.02
C LYS A 351 -26.34 15.37 16.52
N GLU A 352 -25.38 16.22 16.15
CA GLU A 352 -24.98 16.55 14.77
C GLU A 352 -23.48 16.79 14.73
N VAL A 353 -22.87 16.66 13.54
CA VAL A 353 -21.46 17.00 13.32
C VAL A 353 -21.40 17.85 12.05
N THR A 354 -21.63 19.15 12.22
CA THR A 354 -21.71 20.09 11.09
C THR A 354 -20.35 20.65 10.76
N LEU A 355 -19.90 20.45 9.53
CA LEU A 355 -18.58 20.87 9.04
C LEU A 355 -18.69 21.51 7.65
N GLN A 356 -17.76 22.39 7.32
CA GLN A 356 -17.63 22.91 5.97
C GLN A 356 -16.72 22.00 5.16
N MET A 357 -17.22 21.52 4.02
CA MET A 357 -16.40 20.88 3.01
C MET A 357 -15.95 21.93 2.00
N ASN A 358 -14.67 22.23 1.97
CA ASN A 358 -14.11 22.97 0.86
C ASN A 358 -13.50 21.91 -0.05
N SER A 359 -14.02 21.77 -1.27
CA SER A 359 -13.27 21.03 -2.28
C SER A 359 -11.85 21.61 -2.30
N PHE A 360 -10.81 20.77 -2.33
CA PHE A 360 -9.54 21.29 -2.84
C PHE A 360 -9.93 21.85 -4.18
N ARG A 361 -9.89 23.17 -4.38
CA ARG A 361 -10.32 23.80 -5.62
C ARG A 361 -9.88 22.87 -6.76
N GLU A 362 -10.83 22.11 -7.30
CA GLU A 362 -10.98 22.01 -8.73
C GLU A 362 -11.27 23.47 -9.07
N THR A 363 -10.18 24.23 -9.10
CA THR A 363 -10.06 25.29 -10.06
C THR A 363 -10.50 24.54 -11.30
N VAL A 364 -11.70 24.84 -11.78
CA VAL A 364 -11.94 24.82 -13.21
C VAL A 364 -10.87 25.77 -13.70
N MET A 365 -9.66 25.23 -13.86
CA MET A 365 -8.59 25.87 -14.56
C MET A 365 -9.21 26.08 -15.93
N SER A 366 -8.96 27.23 -16.53
CA SER A 366 -8.90 27.25 -17.98
C SER A 366 -8.18 25.96 -18.38
N VAL A 367 -8.86 25.04 -19.06
CA VAL A 367 -8.28 23.75 -19.43
C VAL A 367 -7.12 24.08 -20.36
N LYS A 368 -5.92 24.20 -19.77
CA LYS A 368 -4.69 24.42 -20.49
C LYS A 368 -4.34 23.06 -21.06
N LYS A 369 -4.59 22.94 -22.36
CA LYS A 369 -4.33 21.73 -23.13
C LYS A 369 -2.83 21.58 -23.34
N MET A 370 -2.32 20.37 -23.17
CA MET A 370 -0.92 20.06 -23.50
C MET A 370 -0.80 19.00 -24.59
N ARG A 371 0.38 18.99 -25.21
CA ARG A 371 0.82 17.94 -26.12
C ARG A 371 1.72 16.96 -25.36
N SER A 372 1.50 15.68 -25.57
CA SER A 372 2.22 14.58 -24.92
C SER A 372 2.49 13.43 -25.88
N VAL A 373 3.53 12.64 -25.60
CA VAL A 373 3.85 11.42 -26.37
C VAL A 373 3.77 10.20 -25.45
N TYR A 374 3.03 9.19 -25.88
CA TYR A 374 2.84 7.95 -25.12
C TYR A 374 3.26 6.71 -25.89
N LYS A 375 3.79 5.72 -25.17
CA LYS A 375 3.94 4.34 -25.62
C LYS A 375 2.68 3.55 -25.27
N GLU A 376 2.03 2.99 -26.28
CA GLU A 376 0.83 2.16 -26.14
C GLU A 376 1.20 0.70 -25.81
N VAL A 377 0.46 0.11 -24.85
CA VAL A 377 0.64 -1.27 -24.36
C VAL A 377 -0.46 -2.15 -24.96
N VAL A 378 -0.49 -2.27 -26.29
CA VAL A 378 -1.34 -3.25 -26.98
C VAL A 378 -0.48 -4.48 -27.29
N GLY A 379 -1.05 -5.69 -27.16
CA GLY A 379 -0.37 -6.99 -27.21
C GLY A 379 0.35 -7.37 -28.53
N THR A 380 0.78 -6.40 -29.32
CA THR A 380 1.60 -6.57 -30.52
C THR A 380 3.10 -6.52 -30.19
N LEU A 381 3.90 -7.31 -30.92
CA LEU A 381 5.37 -7.38 -30.79
C LEU A 381 6.10 -6.06 -31.09
N THR A 382 5.43 -5.06 -31.67
CA THR A 382 6.03 -3.76 -32.03
C THR A 382 5.49 -2.64 -31.14
N PRO A 383 6.36 -1.80 -30.55
CA PRO A 383 5.93 -0.66 -29.74
C PRO A 383 5.31 0.43 -30.63
N LYS A 384 4.11 0.88 -30.27
CA LYS A 384 3.43 2.00 -30.93
C LYS A 384 3.52 3.24 -30.06
N TYR A 385 3.92 4.35 -30.66
CA TYR A 385 4.03 5.66 -30.01
C TYR A 385 2.99 6.62 -30.61
N ILE A 386 2.22 7.29 -29.75
CA ILE A 386 1.12 8.19 -30.14
C ILE A 386 1.35 9.58 -29.58
N ILE A 387 1.03 10.60 -30.38
CA ILE A 387 0.97 12.00 -29.94
C ILE A 387 -0.48 12.30 -29.56
N GLU A 388 -0.67 12.82 -28.36
CA GLU A 388 -1.96 13.33 -27.91
C GLU A 388 -1.89 14.85 -27.79
N ASN A 389 -2.73 15.52 -28.57
CA ASN A 389 -2.90 16.97 -28.56
C ASN A 389 -4.18 17.23 -27.78
N ASN A 390 -4.09 17.80 -26.57
CA ASN A 390 -5.20 18.19 -25.68
C ASN A 390 -5.45 17.30 -24.47
N THR A 391 -4.38 16.96 -23.77
CA THR A 391 -4.46 16.37 -22.44
C THR A 391 -4.75 17.45 -21.39
N ASP A 392 -5.65 17.16 -20.44
CA ASP A 392 -6.02 18.07 -19.35
C ASP A 392 -4.91 18.13 -18.29
N LEU A 393 -4.54 19.33 -17.84
CA LEU A 393 -3.60 19.47 -16.73
C LEU A 393 -4.28 19.13 -15.40
N PRO A 394 -3.73 18.22 -14.57
CA PRO A 394 -4.25 17.98 -13.23
C PRO A 394 -4.09 19.22 -12.33
N PRO A 395 -4.83 19.29 -11.21
CA PRO A 395 -4.71 20.39 -10.27
C PRO A 395 -3.38 20.35 -9.52
N LEU A 396 -2.81 21.53 -9.30
CA LEU A 396 -1.59 21.74 -8.52
C LEU A 396 -1.77 21.25 -7.07
N THR A 397 -0.90 20.35 -6.63
CA THR A 397 -0.81 19.87 -5.23
C THR A 397 0.03 20.83 -4.37
N ARG A 398 0.15 20.54 -3.06
CA ARG A 398 0.84 21.43 -2.10
C ARG A 398 2.33 21.66 -2.44
N TYR A 399 3.03 20.62 -2.89
CA TYR A 399 4.47 20.65 -3.17
C TYR A 399 4.80 20.52 -4.67
N SER A 400 3.80 20.50 -5.55
CA SER A 400 4.04 20.37 -6.98
C SER A 400 4.47 21.69 -7.61
N VAL A 401 5.29 21.58 -8.64
CA VAL A 401 5.82 22.66 -9.45
C VAL A 401 5.46 22.34 -10.91
N LEU A 402 4.72 23.23 -11.56
CA LEU A 402 4.39 23.13 -12.98
C LEU A 402 5.57 23.65 -13.81
N ILE A 403 6.12 22.81 -14.68
CA ILE A 403 7.26 23.14 -15.52
C ILE A 403 6.84 23.17 -16.99
N GLU A 404 7.12 24.28 -17.66
CA GLU A 404 7.15 24.33 -19.12
C GLU A 404 8.46 23.72 -19.60
N VAL A 405 8.39 22.44 -19.97
CA VAL A 405 9.52 21.69 -20.52
C VAL A 405 10.00 22.35 -21.81
N LYS A 406 11.29 22.69 -21.85
CA LYS A 406 12.01 23.23 -23.02
C LYS A 406 12.85 22.16 -23.70
N ALA A 407 13.38 21.20 -22.95
CA ALA A 407 14.03 20.02 -23.50
C ALA A 407 13.76 18.79 -22.65
N CYS A 408 13.77 17.62 -23.27
CA CYS A 408 13.58 16.34 -22.60
C CYS A 408 14.41 15.24 -23.27
N SER A 409 15.12 14.45 -22.48
CA SER A 409 15.89 13.33 -23.00
C SER A 409 14.98 12.16 -23.40
N LEU A 410 15.31 11.48 -24.49
CA LEU A 410 14.60 10.29 -24.93
C LEU A 410 15.32 9.04 -24.39
N SER A 411 14.57 8.18 -23.70
CA SER A 411 15.05 6.91 -23.16
C SER A 411 14.02 5.81 -23.41
N GLU A 412 14.46 4.55 -23.46
CA GLU A 412 13.53 3.43 -23.57
C GLU A 412 12.60 3.35 -22.35
N VAL A 413 11.35 2.94 -22.59
CA VAL A 413 10.36 2.72 -21.54
C VAL A 413 10.32 1.24 -21.19
N ASP A 414 10.87 0.90 -20.02
CA ASP A 414 10.82 -0.46 -19.47
C ASP A 414 9.43 -0.77 -18.90
N ILE A 415 8.61 -1.41 -19.74
CA ILE A 415 7.25 -1.81 -19.37
C ILE A 415 7.25 -2.84 -18.24
N LYS A 416 8.23 -3.75 -18.19
CA LYS A 416 8.27 -4.80 -17.17
C LYS A 416 8.53 -4.20 -15.80
N LEU A 417 9.51 -3.29 -15.71
CA LEU A 417 9.77 -2.54 -14.50
C LEU A 417 8.54 -1.73 -14.07
N MET A 418 7.93 -1.01 -15.00
CA MET A 418 6.70 -0.24 -14.72
C MET A 418 5.57 -1.12 -14.16
N GLN A 419 5.38 -2.32 -14.72
CA GLN A 419 4.39 -3.29 -14.24
C GLN A 419 4.76 -3.87 -12.86
N LEU A 420 6.03 -4.15 -12.60
CA LEU A 420 6.51 -4.67 -11.31
C LEU A 420 6.31 -3.67 -10.16
N VAL A 421 6.54 -2.38 -10.43
CA VAL A 421 6.36 -1.32 -9.43
C VAL A 421 4.88 -0.93 -9.28
N SER A 422 4.05 -1.10 -10.33
CA SER A 422 2.59 -0.86 -10.31
C SER A 422 1.82 -1.99 -9.61
N ARG A 423 1.40 -1.78 -8.36
CA ARG A 423 0.77 -2.85 -7.56
C ARG A 423 -0.70 -3.17 -7.85
N ASP A 424 -1.43 -2.41 -8.67
CA ASP A 424 -2.87 -2.70 -8.90
C ASP A 424 -3.50 -2.01 -10.14
N SER A 425 -2.72 -1.40 -11.04
CA SER A 425 -3.28 -0.77 -12.26
C SER A 425 -2.20 -0.65 -13.33
N SER A 426 -2.27 -1.48 -14.38
CA SER A 426 -1.42 -1.30 -15.57
C SER A 426 -2.12 -0.31 -16.51
N PRO A 427 -1.71 0.96 -16.60
CA PRO A 427 -2.27 1.88 -17.58
C PRO A 427 -2.04 1.34 -19.01
N SER A 428 -2.95 1.65 -19.93
CA SER A 428 -2.83 1.24 -21.33
C SER A 428 -1.74 2.00 -22.10
N HIS A 429 -1.21 3.08 -21.51
CA HIS A 429 -0.23 3.98 -22.13
C HIS A 429 0.78 4.49 -21.08
N TYR A 430 2.05 4.66 -21.49
CA TYR A 430 3.13 5.22 -20.66
C TYR A 430 3.75 6.45 -21.33
N SER A 431 4.01 7.51 -20.57
CA SER A 431 4.68 8.71 -21.08
C SER A 431 6.12 8.44 -21.51
N VAL A 432 6.57 9.18 -22.53
CA VAL A 432 7.94 9.12 -23.04
C VAL A 432 8.72 10.34 -22.56
N GLY A 433 9.97 10.09 -22.14
CA GLY A 433 10.90 11.12 -21.69
C GLY A 433 10.83 11.35 -20.18
N LYS A 434 11.98 11.19 -19.51
CA LYS A 434 12.09 11.25 -18.05
C LYS A 434 12.91 12.43 -17.57
N ASP A 435 14.02 12.71 -18.25
CA ASP A 435 14.93 13.78 -17.85
C ASP A 435 14.53 15.05 -18.56
N ILE A 436 14.18 16.09 -17.81
CA ILE A 436 13.61 17.32 -18.34
C ILE A 436 14.41 18.54 -17.91
N SER A 437 14.32 19.59 -18.72
CA SER A 437 14.70 20.93 -18.33
C SER A 437 13.66 21.92 -18.86
N GLY A 438 13.42 23.00 -18.11
CA GLY A 438 12.36 23.94 -18.45
C GLY A 438 12.23 25.10 -17.48
N ILE A 439 11.11 25.81 -17.60
CA ILE A 439 10.84 27.02 -16.82
C ILE A 439 9.65 26.77 -15.91
N VAL A 440 9.78 27.12 -14.62
CA VAL A 440 8.69 27.03 -13.66
C VAL A 440 7.59 28.02 -14.05
N ARG A 441 6.35 27.53 -14.20
CA ARG A 441 5.17 28.34 -14.51
C ARG A 441 4.31 28.60 -13.30
N GLU A 442 4.07 27.58 -12.48
CA GLU A 442 3.20 27.65 -11.30
C GLU A 442 3.79 26.79 -10.17
N VAL A 443 3.58 27.18 -8.91
CA VAL A 443 4.11 26.47 -7.74
C VAL A 443 3.03 26.25 -6.69
N GLY A 444 3.05 25.07 -6.06
CA GLY A 444 2.16 24.70 -4.98
C GLY A 444 2.33 25.62 -3.77
N ASN A 445 1.29 25.69 -2.93
CA ASN A 445 1.27 26.64 -1.81
C ASN A 445 2.27 26.37 -0.68
N ALA A 446 2.89 25.18 -0.67
CA ALA A 446 3.92 24.81 0.29
C ALA A 446 5.30 24.71 -0.37
N VAL A 447 5.43 25.12 -1.64
CA VAL A 447 6.71 25.16 -2.32
C VAL A 447 7.55 26.32 -1.78
N THR A 448 8.82 26.08 -1.47
CA THR A 448 9.69 27.09 -0.82
C THR A 448 11.00 27.40 -1.56
N SER A 449 11.59 26.43 -2.27
CA SER A 449 12.88 26.63 -2.96
C SER A 449 12.78 27.18 -4.38
N LEU A 450 11.59 27.12 -4.99
CA LEU A 450 11.35 27.50 -6.38
C LEU A 450 10.22 28.53 -6.51
N LYS A 451 10.33 29.39 -7.53
CA LYS A 451 9.30 30.37 -7.89
C LYS A 451 9.04 30.37 -9.41
N PRO A 452 7.85 30.84 -9.85
CA PRO A 452 7.58 31.06 -11.28
C PRO A 452 8.69 31.90 -11.94
N GLY A 453 9.14 31.45 -13.11
CA GLY A 453 10.24 32.03 -13.87
C GLY A 453 11.60 31.37 -13.63
N ASP A 454 11.77 30.57 -12.58
CA ASP A 454 13.04 29.85 -12.36
C ASP A 454 13.27 28.81 -13.48
N GLU A 455 14.50 28.75 -13.99
CA GLU A 455 14.94 27.70 -14.90
C GLU A 455 15.38 26.47 -14.09
N VAL A 456 14.86 25.30 -14.44
CA VAL A 456 14.99 24.09 -13.65
C VAL A 456 15.29 22.87 -14.51
N VAL A 457 15.83 21.84 -13.87
CA VAL A 457 16.15 20.52 -14.44
C VAL A 457 15.78 19.45 -13.43
N GLY A 458 15.35 18.28 -13.89
CA GLY A 458 15.03 17.16 -12.99
C GLY A 458 14.70 15.86 -13.71
N ILE A 459 14.37 14.84 -12.92
CA ILE A 459 14.06 13.49 -13.41
C ILE A 459 12.65 13.13 -12.95
N SER A 460 11.79 12.73 -13.89
CA SER A 460 10.42 12.32 -13.58
C SER A 460 10.40 11.00 -12.78
N PRO A 461 9.70 10.95 -11.62
CA PRO A 461 9.57 9.72 -10.84
C PRO A 461 8.87 8.58 -11.59
N ILE A 462 9.28 7.34 -11.32
CA ILE A 462 8.77 6.14 -12.03
C ILE A 462 7.33 5.75 -11.64
N LEU A 463 6.90 6.05 -10.42
CA LEU A 463 5.61 5.65 -9.85
C LEU A 463 4.45 6.59 -10.21
N ASP A 464 4.74 7.68 -10.91
CA ASP A 464 3.77 8.72 -11.17
C ASP A 464 3.00 8.42 -12.48
N PHE A 465 2.24 7.33 -12.45
CA PHE A 465 1.39 6.82 -13.56
C PHE A 465 0.15 7.68 -13.78
N LEU A 466 0.32 8.88 -14.35
CA LEU A 466 -0.72 9.62 -15.06
C LEU A 466 -0.03 10.72 -15.85
N ASP A 467 -0.04 10.58 -17.17
CA ASP A 467 0.46 11.54 -18.15
C ASP A 467 1.94 11.89 -18.11
N CYS A 468 2.41 12.52 -19.19
CA CYS A 468 3.66 13.29 -19.17
C CYS A 468 3.50 14.42 -18.14
N ARG A 469 3.72 14.12 -16.85
CA ARG A 469 3.51 15.06 -15.75
C ARG A 469 4.47 16.23 -15.93
N LYS A 470 3.89 17.40 -16.17
CA LYS A 470 4.58 18.68 -16.00
C LYS A 470 4.61 19.14 -14.55
N TYR A 471 3.99 18.39 -13.64
CA TYR A 471 4.04 18.64 -12.20
C TYR A 471 5.09 17.75 -11.56
N PHE A 472 6.21 18.37 -11.20
CA PHE A 472 7.26 17.75 -10.41
C PHE A 472 7.01 18.08 -8.96
N ALA A 473 7.36 17.23 -8.02
CA ALA A 473 7.50 17.75 -6.67
C ALA A 473 8.73 18.66 -6.63
N GLU A 474 8.72 19.67 -5.75
CA GLU A 474 9.88 20.55 -5.53
C GLU A 474 11.19 19.78 -5.31
N PHE A 475 11.12 18.57 -4.75
CA PHE A 475 12.27 17.72 -4.47
C PHE A 475 12.75 16.85 -5.63
N ASP A 476 12.05 16.85 -6.76
CA ASP A 476 12.44 16.09 -7.97
C ASP A 476 13.24 16.94 -8.97
N VAL A 477 13.42 18.23 -8.67
CA VAL A 477 14.00 19.24 -9.56
C VAL A 477 14.97 20.14 -8.81
N THR A 478 15.96 20.66 -9.54
CA THR A 478 16.88 21.69 -9.06
C THR A 478 16.96 22.84 -10.06
N LYS A 479 17.56 23.96 -9.65
CA LYS A 479 17.80 25.10 -10.54
C LYS A 479 18.86 24.75 -11.58
N LYS A 480 18.57 25.08 -12.83
CA LYS A 480 19.54 25.02 -13.93
C LYS A 480 20.35 26.32 -13.94
N PRO A 481 21.68 26.27 -13.89
CA PRO A 481 22.52 27.46 -14.07
C PRO A 481 22.23 28.14 -15.42
N GLU A 482 22.29 29.47 -15.46
CA GLU A 482 21.98 30.24 -16.68
C GLU A 482 22.97 29.95 -17.82
N THR A 483 24.22 29.59 -17.48
CA THR A 483 25.28 29.22 -18.43
C THR A 483 25.03 27.89 -19.13
N VAL A 484 24.16 27.03 -18.58
CA VAL A 484 23.88 25.69 -19.12
C VAL A 484 22.63 25.74 -19.99
N SER A 485 22.71 25.21 -21.21
CA SER A 485 21.56 25.16 -22.11
C SER A 485 20.51 24.16 -21.60
N PHE A 486 19.23 24.37 -21.96
CA PHE A 486 18.17 23.41 -21.64
C PHE A 486 18.46 22.02 -22.21
N VAL A 487 19.02 21.95 -23.42
CA VAL A 487 19.35 20.68 -24.10
C VAL A 487 20.41 19.93 -23.30
N ASP A 488 21.49 20.60 -22.92
CA ASP A 488 22.59 19.97 -22.17
C ASP A 488 22.13 19.52 -20.78
N ALA A 489 21.35 20.34 -20.09
CA ALA A 489 20.80 20.00 -18.78
C ALA A 489 19.92 18.73 -18.83
N ALA A 490 19.00 18.65 -19.81
CA ALA A 490 18.14 17.49 -19.99
C ALA A 490 18.93 16.24 -20.45
N ALA A 491 19.92 16.40 -21.32
CA ALA A 491 20.78 15.32 -21.77
C ALA A 491 21.58 14.69 -20.62
N CYS A 492 22.01 15.51 -19.67
CA CYS A 492 22.95 15.12 -18.63
C CYS A 492 22.30 14.48 -17.41
N ILE A 493 21.21 15.06 -16.89
CA ILE A 493 20.85 14.89 -15.47
C ILE A 493 20.60 13.44 -15.06
N GLY A 494 19.87 12.67 -15.88
CA GLY A 494 19.55 11.27 -15.58
C GLY A 494 20.79 10.38 -15.55
N ASP A 495 21.61 10.47 -16.60
CA ASP A 495 22.82 9.66 -16.74
C ASP A 495 23.92 10.09 -15.75
N ALA A 496 24.00 11.38 -15.41
CA ALA A 496 24.92 11.86 -14.39
C ALA A 496 24.53 11.38 -12.98
N VAL A 497 23.23 11.37 -12.62
CA VAL A 497 22.78 10.76 -11.35
C VAL A 497 23.12 9.28 -11.31
N ARG A 498 22.93 8.58 -12.43
CA ARG A 498 23.30 7.17 -12.57
C ARG A 498 24.82 6.98 -12.39
N SER A 499 25.65 7.81 -13.01
CA SER A 499 27.12 7.75 -12.88
C SER A 499 27.58 8.08 -11.47
N TYR A 500 27.00 9.10 -10.85
CA TYR A 500 27.28 9.46 -9.46
C TYR A 500 26.94 8.30 -8.51
N THR A 501 25.81 7.64 -8.74
CA THR A 501 25.39 6.47 -7.95
C THR A 501 26.37 5.31 -8.12
N ALA A 502 26.77 5.02 -9.36
CA ALA A 502 27.69 3.93 -9.68
C ALA A 502 29.08 4.16 -9.08
N LEU A 503 29.65 5.35 -9.27
CA LEU A 503 31.02 5.66 -8.87
C LEU A 503 31.15 5.99 -7.38
N HIS A 504 30.28 6.86 -6.85
CA HIS A 504 30.41 7.36 -5.48
C HIS A 504 29.74 6.46 -4.45
N TYR A 505 28.45 6.17 -4.62
CA TYR A 505 27.65 5.50 -3.59
C TYR A 505 27.88 3.98 -3.54
N LEU A 506 27.85 3.34 -4.72
CA LEU A 506 28.08 1.90 -4.83
C LEU A 506 29.57 1.59 -4.96
N GLY A 507 30.25 2.31 -5.86
CA GLY A 507 31.64 2.11 -6.21
C GLY A 507 32.63 2.68 -5.21
N ARG A 508 32.27 3.66 -4.38
CA ARG A 508 33.18 4.33 -3.41
C ARG A 508 34.54 4.70 -4.02
N LEU A 509 34.51 5.22 -5.24
CA LEU A 509 35.70 5.57 -6.00
C LEU A 509 36.56 6.56 -5.20
N SER A 510 37.86 6.28 -5.14
CA SER A 510 38.86 7.12 -4.49
C SER A 510 39.91 7.59 -5.50
N HIS A 511 40.60 8.68 -5.17
CA HIS A 511 41.71 9.17 -5.99
C HIS A 511 42.78 8.09 -6.14
N GLY A 512 43.22 7.83 -7.38
CA GLY A 512 44.21 6.81 -7.72
C GLY A 512 43.63 5.43 -8.01
N ASP A 513 42.34 5.18 -7.74
CA ASP A 513 41.68 3.93 -8.14
C ASP A 513 41.71 3.79 -9.67
N THR A 514 41.86 2.57 -10.17
CA THR A 514 41.64 2.27 -11.60
C THR A 514 40.19 1.84 -11.80
N VAL A 515 39.51 2.44 -12.79
CA VAL A 515 38.13 2.13 -13.13
C VAL A 515 37.99 1.69 -14.59
N LEU A 516 37.25 0.60 -14.82
CA LEU A 516 36.82 0.17 -16.15
C LEU A 516 35.37 0.60 -16.35
N VAL A 517 35.15 1.55 -17.25
CA VAL A 517 33.82 1.99 -17.68
C VAL A 517 33.50 1.34 -19.02
N MET A 518 32.54 0.42 -19.04
CA MET A 518 32.11 -0.20 -20.29
C MET A 518 31.20 0.72 -21.10
N ASP A 519 31.23 0.58 -22.43
CA ASP A 519 30.46 1.39 -23.39
C ASP A 519 30.71 2.90 -23.20
N GLY A 520 31.98 3.30 -23.21
CA GLY A 520 32.43 4.65 -22.83
C GLY A 520 31.82 5.79 -23.64
N ALA A 521 31.47 5.56 -24.90
CA ALA A 521 30.87 6.57 -25.77
C ALA A 521 29.35 6.72 -25.59
N SER A 522 28.71 5.88 -24.78
CA SER A 522 27.29 6.05 -24.41
C SER A 522 27.09 7.32 -23.58
N ALA A 523 25.85 7.81 -23.49
CA ALA A 523 25.52 8.97 -22.65
C ALA A 523 25.95 8.76 -21.18
N PHE A 524 25.64 7.58 -20.62
CA PHE A 524 26.05 7.17 -19.29
C PHE A 524 27.58 6.98 -19.17
N GLY A 525 28.19 6.22 -20.08
CA GLY A 525 29.61 5.92 -20.07
C GLY A 525 30.47 7.18 -20.13
N SER A 526 30.13 8.12 -21.01
CA SER A 526 30.91 9.35 -21.21
C SER A 526 30.89 10.27 -20.00
N LEU A 527 29.76 10.34 -19.29
CA LEU A 527 29.66 11.07 -18.02
C LEU A 527 30.39 10.34 -16.88
N CYS A 528 30.36 9.00 -16.89
CA CYS A 528 31.09 8.17 -15.94
C CYS A 528 32.62 8.37 -16.08
N ILE A 529 33.14 8.38 -17.31
CA ILE A 529 34.56 8.67 -17.61
C ILE A 529 34.95 10.04 -17.06
N GLN A 530 34.20 11.09 -17.42
CA GLN A 530 34.50 12.47 -17.03
C GLN A 530 34.49 12.64 -15.51
N LEU A 531 33.49 12.08 -14.80
CA LEU A 531 33.42 12.14 -13.33
C LEU A 531 34.55 11.35 -12.66
N ALA A 532 34.83 10.13 -13.13
CA ALA A 532 35.89 9.32 -12.57
C ALA A 532 37.27 9.99 -12.72
N HIS A 533 37.56 10.51 -13.91
CA HIS A 533 38.77 11.27 -14.17
C HIS A 533 38.86 12.52 -13.29
N HIS A 534 37.77 13.29 -13.18
CA HIS A 534 37.71 14.46 -12.31
C HIS A 534 37.97 14.13 -10.82
N TRP A 535 37.55 12.95 -10.36
CA TRP A 535 37.84 12.46 -9.01
C TRP A 535 39.22 11.81 -8.87
N GLY A 536 40.06 11.87 -9.91
CA GLY A 536 41.45 11.43 -9.91
C GLY A 536 41.63 9.92 -10.11
N ALA A 537 40.63 9.23 -10.66
CA ALA A 537 40.76 7.82 -11.02
C ALA A 537 41.41 7.64 -12.40
N LYS A 538 42.13 6.53 -12.57
CA LYS A 538 42.67 6.11 -13.86
C LYS A 538 41.57 5.37 -14.64
N VAL A 539 41.13 5.92 -15.77
CA VAL A 539 39.97 5.41 -16.49
C VAL A 539 40.40 4.52 -17.67
N ILE A 540 39.86 3.30 -17.71
CA ILE A 540 39.93 2.37 -18.84
C ILE A 540 38.51 2.26 -19.41
N THR A 541 38.34 2.15 -20.72
CA THR A 541 37.02 2.00 -21.34
C THR A 541 37.01 1.04 -22.52
N THR A 542 35.82 0.75 -23.04
CA THR A 542 35.60 -0.17 -24.15
C THR A 542 34.84 0.49 -25.30
N VAL A 543 35.12 0.04 -26.52
CA VAL A 543 34.43 0.46 -27.77
C VAL A 543 34.05 -0.74 -28.61
N SER A 544 32.95 -0.62 -29.33
CA SER A 544 32.42 -1.68 -30.19
C SER A 544 32.02 -1.18 -31.59
N SER A 545 32.22 0.10 -31.90
CA SER A 545 32.04 0.68 -33.25
C SER A 545 33.12 1.74 -33.54
N GLU A 546 33.29 2.12 -34.81
CA GLU A 546 34.24 3.18 -35.17
C GLU A 546 33.75 4.55 -34.69
N ASP A 547 32.43 4.79 -34.71
CA ASP A 547 31.83 6.04 -34.21
C ASP A 547 32.06 6.24 -32.71
N GLU A 548 31.98 5.17 -31.92
CA GLU A 548 32.32 5.20 -30.48
C GLU A 548 33.79 5.53 -30.26
N LYS A 549 34.66 4.96 -31.08
CA LYS A 549 36.10 5.21 -31.00
C LYS A 549 36.43 6.67 -31.34
N LEU A 550 35.89 7.18 -32.45
CA LEU A 550 36.04 8.58 -32.86
C LEU A 550 35.58 9.56 -31.76
N TYR A 551 34.49 9.24 -31.06
CA TYR A 551 34.04 10.06 -29.92
C TYR A 551 35.04 10.02 -28.76
N LEU A 552 35.54 8.83 -28.40
CA LEU A 552 36.46 8.65 -27.27
C LEU A 552 37.87 9.17 -27.53
N ASP A 553 38.32 9.21 -28.79
CA ASP A 553 39.57 9.88 -29.17
C ASP A 553 39.51 11.38 -28.79
N GLY A 554 38.32 11.99 -28.76
CA GLY A 554 38.12 13.36 -28.24
C GLY A 554 38.22 13.50 -26.72
N LEU A 555 38.32 12.39 -25.98
CA LEU A 555 38.51 12.32 -24.52
C LEU A 555 39.87 11.71 -24.15
N GLU A 556 40.86 11.76 -25.04
CA GLU A 556 42.16 11.11 -24.87
C GLU A 556 42.88 11.49 -23.56
N ASP A 557 42.80 12.76 -23.13
CA ASP A 557 43.40 13.21 -21.87
C ASP A 557 42.74 12.61 -20.61
N GLN A 558 41.53 12.07 -20.75
CA GLN A 558 40.72 11.56 -19.64
C GLN A 558 40.73 10.03 -19.55
N VAL A 559 41.13 9.35 -20.62
CA VAL A 559 41.07 7.90 -20.75
C VAL A 559 42.49 7.35 -20.92
N ALA A 560 42.92 6.51 -19.98
CA ALA A 560 44.24 5.88 -20.04
C ALA A 560 44.31 4.80 -21.13
N LEU A 561 43.23 4.03 -21.32
CA LEU A 561 43.20 2.95 -22.30
C LEU A 561 41.79 2.74 -22.88
N VAL A 562 41.73 2.61 -24.22
CA VAL A 562 40.51 2.28 -24.98
C VAL A 562 40.62 0.86 -25.55
N ILE A 563 39.79 -0.06 -25.05
CA ILE A 563 39.77 -1.46 -25.47
C ILE A 563 38.78 -1.65 -26.63
N ASP A 564 39.31 -1.98 -27.81
CA ASP A 564 38.51 -2.18 -29.03
C ASP A 564 37.94 -3.60 -29.16
N GLN A 565 36.70 -3.78 -28.73
CA GLN A 565 35.98 -5.06 -28.69
C GLN A 565 35.74 -5.67 -30.08
N ARG A 566 35.87 -4.90 -31.17
CA ARG A 566 35.71 -5.41 -32.54
C ARG A 566 36.84 -6.35 -32.95
N LYS A 567 38.02 -6.15 -32.36
CA LYS A 567 39.22 -6.96 -32.65
C LYS A 567 39.15 -8.37 -32.07
N ARG A 568 38.12 -8.68 -31.27
CA ARG A 568 37.87 -9.99 -30.65
C ARG A 568 37.66 -11.13 -31.67
N SER A 569 37.46 -10.83 -32.96
CA SER A 569 37.08 -11.81 -33.99
C SER A 569 38.14 -12.12 -35.07
N LEU A 570 39.37 -11.59 -35.00
CA LEU A 570 40.32 -11.65 -36.15
C LEU A 570 41.67 -12.36 -35.94
N SER A 571 41.91 -13.11 -34.85
CA SER A 571 43.15 -13.91 -34.72
C SER A 571 42.95 -15.38 -34.34
N THR A 572 43.21 -16.22 -35.35
CA THR A 572 43.71 -17.62 -35.33
C THR A 572 42.86 -18.72 -34.69
N TYR A 573 41.93 -19.25 -35.50
CA TYR A 573 41.78 -20.69 -35.65
C TYR A 573 43.09 -21.24 -36.23
N HIS A 574 43.97 -21.75 -35.39
CA HIS A 574 45.07 -22.70 -35.66
C HIS A 574 46.16 -22.45 -34.63
N THR A 575 46.12 -23.16 -33.51
CA THR A 575 47.17 -24.10 -33.07
C THR A 575 46.77 -24.67 -31.71
N SER A 576 46.68 -25.98 -31.66
CA SER A 576 46.52 -26.80 -30.46
C SER A 576 47.78 -26.71 -29.59
N SER A 577 47.73 -26.01 -28.47
CA SER A 577 48.52 -26.30 -27.26
C SER A 577 48.14 -25.33 -26.14
N PHE A 578 47.67 -25.88 -25.01
CA PHE A 578 47.62 -25.29 -23.66
C PHE A 578 48.04 -23.81 -23.53
N ARG A 579 47.08 -22.90 -23.75
CA ARG A 579 46.86 -21.59 -23.09
C ARG A 579 45.72 -20.89 -23.85
N ASN A 580 44.59 -20.65 -23.19
CA ASN A 580 43.43 -19.91 -23.71
C ASN A 580 43.82 -18.44 -24.00
N GLY A 581 44.42 -18.17 -25.16
CA GLY A 581 45.07 -16.88 -25.43
C GLY A 581 44.19 -15.77 -25.99
N ASN A 582 43.01 -16.05 -26.57
CA ASN A 582 42.30 -15.04 -27.39
C ASN A 582 40.84 -14.77 -26.97
N SER A 583 40.35 -15.33 -25.86
CA SER A 583 38.95 -15.15 -25.42
C SER A 583 38.74 -14.04 -24.38
N GLU A 584 39.80 -13.47 -23.81
CA GLU A 584 39.72 -12.59 -22.63
C GLU A 584 40.45 -11.24 -22.82
N MET A 585 40.09 -10.51 -23.88
CA MET A 585 40.75 -9.26 -24.28
C MET A 585 40.58 -8.13 -23.25
N ILE A 586 39.46 -8.09 -22.52
CA ILE A 586 39.26 -7.09 -21.47
C ILE A 586 40.17 -7.39 -20.29
N TRP A 587 40.25 -8.66 -19.87
CA TRP A 587 41.12 -9.07 -18.78
C TRP A 587 42.59 -8.78 -19.11
N SER A 588 43.08 -9.19 -20.28
CA SER A 588 44.48 -9.01 -20.65
C SER A 588 44.87 -7.53 -20.70
N ALA A 589 44.05 -6.70 -21.34
CA ALA A 589 44.27 -5.26 -21.42
C ALA A 589 44.25 -4.59 -20.04
N CYS A 590 43.31 -4.98 -19.16
CA CYS A 590 43.25 -4.47 -17.80
C CYS A 590 44.48 -4.89 -16.99
N MET A 591 44.94 -6.14 -17.11
CA MET A 591 46.13 -6.63 -16.40
C MET A 591 47.38 -5.91 -16.89
N GLU A 592 47.54 -5.70 -18.19
CA GLU A 592 48.67 -4.96 -18.74
C GLU A 592 48.70 -3.51 -18.21
N GLU A 593 47.57 -2.81 -18.29
CA GLU A 593 47.45 -1.40 -17.88
C GLU A 593 47.62 -1.16 -16.37
N THR A 594 47.36 -2.20 -15.57
CA THR A 594 47.46 -2.16 -14.09
C THR A 594 48.71 -2.84 -13.56
N GLY A 595 49.61 -3.31 -14.43
CA GLY A 595 50.81 -4.04 -14.01
C GLY A 595 50.51 -5.38 -13.31
N GLY A 596 49.37 -6.00 -13.63
CA GLY A 596 48.91 -7.28 -13.10
C GLY A 596 48.09 -7.19 -11.81
N LEU A 597 47.78 -5.98 -11.34
CA LEU A 597 46.99 -5.78 -10.10
C LEU A 597 45.49 -5.97 -10.32
N GLY A 598 45.00 -5.68 -11.52
CA GLY A 598 43.57 -5.62 -11.83
C GLY A 598 42.95 -4.26 -11.53
N VAL A 599 41.67 -4.14 -11.82
CA VAL A 599 40.91 -2.89 -11.75
C VAL A 599 40.12 -2.80 -10.43
N ASP A 600 40.15 -1.65 -9.76
CA ASP A 600 39.48 -1.44 -8.47
C ASP A 600 37.97 -1.36 -8.58
N LEU A 601 37.47 -0.77 -9.69
CA LEU A 601 36.05 -0.59 -9.96
C LEU A 601 35.71 -0.95 -11.41
N ILE A 602 34.72 -1.81 -11.62
CA ILE A 602 34.16 -2.08 -12.96
C ILE A 602 32.71 -1.63 -12.96
N VAL A 603 32.36 -0.76 -13.91
CA VAL A 603 30.98 -0.33 -14.18
C VAL A 603 30.56 -0.91 -15.52
N ASP A 604 29.67 -1.90 -15.50
CA ASP A 604 29.13 -2.50 -16.72
C ASP A 604 27.68 -2.07 -17.00
N ASN A 605 27.39 -2.02 -18.30
CA ASN A 605 26.05 -1.77 -18.84
C ASN A 605 25.46 -3.04 -19.48
N GLY A 606 25.88 -4.22 -19.00
CA GLY A 606 25.50 -5.53 -19.54
C GLY A 606 26.64 -6.54 -19.49
N VAL A 607 26.30 -7.79 -19.13
CA VAL A 607 27.19 -8.96 -19.16
C VAL A 607 26.41 -10.20 -19.64
N THR A 608 27.06 -11.13 -20.32
CA THR A 608 26.42 -12.38 -20.79
C THR A 608 26.65 -13.56 -19.86
N LEU A 609 25.73 -14.52 -19.94
CA LEU A 609 25.81 -15.78 -19.21
C LEU A 609 26.93 -16.69 -19.72
N PHE A 610 27.22 -16.65 -21.02
CA PHE A 610 28.15 -17.55 -21.71
C PHE A 610 29.11 -16.78 -22.61
N SER A 611 30.32 -17.31 -22.79
CA SER A 611 31.38 -16.75 -23.65
C SER A 611 31.17 -17.02 -25.15
N ASP A 612 30.28 -17.96 -25.51
CA ASP A 612 30.11 -18.41 -26.90
C ASP A 612 28.86 -17.85 -27.57
N ASN A 613 29.01 -17.48 -28.84
CA ASN A 613 27.95 -16.98 -29.73
C ASN A 613 26.81 -17.98 -29.96
N GLU A 614 27.01 -19.28 -29.70
CA GLU A 614 26.05 -20.35 -30.00
C GLU A 614 24.94 -20.53 -28.94
N TYR A 615 25.11 -20.00 -27.74
CA TYR A 615 24.13 -20.14 -26.64
C TYR A 615 23.35 -18.85 -26.36
N ARG A 616 22.92 -18.14 -27.42
CA ARG A 616 21.93 -17.03 -27.31
C ARG A 616 20.50 -17.54 -27.06
N ILE A 617 20.38 -18.56 -26.21
CA ILE A 617 19.11 -19.19 -25.87
C ILE A 617 18.46 -18.35 -24.77
N LEU A 618 17.33 -17.69 -25.11
CA LEU A 618 16.30 -17.17 -24.19
C LEU A 618 16.64 -15.91 -23.35
N THR A 619 17.17 -14.84 -23.95
CA THR A 619 17.00 -13.50 -23.36
C THR A 619 16.41 -12.54 -24.39
N ASN A 620 15.45 -11.70 -23.98
CA ASN A 620 14.84 -10.68 -24.85
C ASN A 620 15.81 -9.55 -25.24
N ASP A 621 17.07 -9.62 -24.82
CA ASP A 621 18.05 -8.56 -24.98
C ASP A 621 18.88 -8.82 -26.24
N ASN A 622 18.43 -8.29 -27.37
CA ASN A 622 19.12 -8.39 -28.65
C ASN A 622 20.34 -7.44 -28.71
N TYR A 623 21.44 -7.80 -28.05
CA TYR A 623 22.71 -7.08 -28.21
C TYR A 623 23.30 -7.36 -29.60
N SER A 624 23.51 -6.33 -30.43
CA SER A 624 24.12 -6.49 -31.76
C SER A 624 25.65 -6.59 -31.75
N TYR A 625 26.28 -6.65 -30.57
CA TYR A 625 27.73 -6.51 -30.37
C TYR A 625 28.26 -7.50 -29.30
N PRO A 626 29.59 -7.72 -29.22
CA PRO A 626 30.19 -8.59 -28.22
C PRO A 626 29.99 -8.05 -26.81
N VAL A 627 29.56 -8.91 -25.89
CA VAL A 627 29.41 -8.59 -24.47
C VAL A 627 30.30 -9.56 -23.70
N PRO A 628 31.06 -9.11 -22.69
CA PRO A 628 31.96 -9.99 -21.95
C PRO A 628 31.22 -10.96 -21.05
N SER A 629 31.91 -12.06 -20.77
CA SER A 629 31.43 -13.05 -19.81
C SER A 629 31.63 -12.55 -18.38
N LYS A 630 30.81 -13.03 -17.45
CA LYS A 630 30.99 -12.80 -16.00
C LYS A 630 32.40 -13.17 -15.53
N HIS A 631 32.94 -14.26 -16.07
CA HIS A 631 34.26 -14.75 -15.70
C HIS A 631 35.36 -13.75 -16.05
N GLU A 632 35.30 -13.17 -17.24
CA GLU A 632 36.25 -12.16 -17.72
C GLU A 632 36.19 -10.89 -16.84
N ILE A 633 34.98 -10.41 -16.53
CA ILE A 633 34.79 -9.25 -15.65
C ILE A 633 35.34 -9.50 -14.25
N ILE A 634 34.97 -10.62 -13.62
CA ILE A 634 35.44 -10.95 -12.27
C ILE A 634 36.96 -11.16 -12.25
N SER A 635 37.52 -11.74 -13.31
CA SER A 635 38.97 -11.97 -13.42
C SER A 635 39.74 -10.65 -13.52
N ALA A 636 39.19 -9.64 -14.19
CA ALA A 636 39.77 -8.31 -14.33
C ALA A 636 39.80 -7.50 -13.03
N LEU A 637 38.98 -7.83 -12.03
CA LEU A 637 38.94 -7.12 -10.74
C LEU A 637 40.23 -7.30 -9.94
N ALA A 638 40.66 -6.22 -9.28
CA ALA A 638 41.68 -6.27 -8.24
C ALA A 638 41.17 -6.97 -6.97
N VAL A 639 42.08 -7.23 -6.02
CA VAL A 639 41.71 -7.69 -4.67
C VAL A 639 40.94 -6.56 -3.97
N GLY A 640 39.75 -6.86 -3.42
CA GLY A 640 38.84 -5.85 -2.87
C GLY A 640 38.06 -5.08 -3.94
N GLY A 641 38.18 -5.48 -5.21
CA GLY A 641 37.53 -4.81 -6.33
C GLY A 641 36.00 -4.80 -6.23
N ARG A 642 35.39 -3.82 -6.87
CA ARG A 642 33.94 -3.58 -6.87
C ARG A 642 33.40 -3.69 -8.28
N TRP A 643 32.37 -4.49 -8.45
CA TRP A 643 31.69 -4.67 -9.73
C TRP A 643 30.28 -4.12 -9.64
N ILE A 644 29.97 -3.08 -10.41
CA ILE A 644 28.67 -2.42 -10.45
C ILE A 644 27.99 -2.73 -11.78
N THR A 645 26.86 -3.42 -11.73
CA THR A 645 26.13 -3.89 -12.92
C THR A 645 24.74 -3.30 -13.04
N SER A 646 24.33 -3.02 -14.27
CA SER A 646 22.95 -2.65 -14.60
C SER A 646 22.08 -3.88 -14.95
N LYS A 647 22.63 -5.10 -14.88
CA LYS A 647 21.93 -6.34 -15.23
C LYS A 647 21.03 -6.82 -14.07
N GLU A 648 19.72 -6.58 -14.17
CA GLU A 648 18.73 -6.91 -13.12
C GLU A 648 18.66 -8.39 -12.73
N ASN A 649 18.93 -9.30 -13.67
CA ASN A 649 18.77 -10.74 -13.53
C ASN A 649 20.10 -11.50 -13.60
N LEU A 650 21.19 -10.87 -13.16
CA LEU A 650 22.52 -11.48 -13.14
C LEU A 650 22.55 -12.73 -12.25
N GLN A 651 22.94 -13.87 -12.82
CA GLN A 651 23.15 -15.11 -12.10
C GLN A 651 24.64 -15.44 -11.98
N LEU A 652 25.12 -15.66 -10.76
CA LEU A 652 26.49 -16.12 -10.51
C LEU A 652 26.50 -17.64 -10.27
N ASP A 653 27.21 -18.36 -11.12
CA ASP A 653 27.51 -19.78 -10.98
C ASP A 653 28.57 -20.01 -9.87
N PRO A 654 28.64 -21.21 -9.28
CA PRO A 654 29.55 -21.50 -8.17
C PRO A 654 31.04 -21.19 -8.45
N PRO A 655 31.60 -21.41 -9.66
CA PRO A 655 32.96 -20.98 -9.98
C PRO A 655 33.16 -19.46 -9.90
N ASN A 656 32.24 -18.69 -10.48
CA ASN A 656 32.32 -17.22 -10.49
C ASN A 656 32.11 -16.62 -9.09
N SER A 657 31.19 -17.17 -8.30
CA SER A 657 31.02 -16.75 -6.89
C SER A 657 32.24 -17.08 -6.05
N ARG A 658 32.88 -18.24 -6.28
CA ARG A 658 34.16 -18.60 -5.65
C ARG A 658 35.27 -17.63 -6.05
N LEU A 659 35.35 -17.22 -7.32
CA LEU A 659 36.38 -16.29 -7.76
C LEU A 659 36.21 -14.89 -7.14
N LEU A 660 34.97 -14.37 -7.08
CA LEU A 660 34.65 -13.14 -6.34
C LEU A 660 35.07 -13.24 -4.87
N PHE A 661 34.74 -14.36 -4.22
CA PHE A 661 35.12 -14.62 -2.83
C PHE A 661 36.65 -14.61 -2.65
N LEU A 662 37.39 -15.28 -3.53
CA LEU A 662 38.86 -15.34 -3.46
C LEU A 662 39.52 -13.97 -3.66
N LYS A 663 38.89 -13.09 -4.43
CA LYS A 663 39.35 -11.70 -4.60
C LYS A 663 38.89 -10.77 -3.48
N CYS A 664 38.11 -11.23 -2.50
CA CYS A 664 37.42 -10.36 -1.53
C CYS A 664 36.62 -9.24 -2.23
N ALA A 665 36.14 -9.51 -3.45
CA ALA A 665 35.47 -8.54 -4.30
C ALA A 665 33.98 -8.45 -3.97
N SER A 666 33.35 -7.36 -4.41
CA SER A 666 31.92 -7.10 -4.20
C SER A 666 31.18 -6.87 -5.51
N LEU A 667 29.88 -7.20 -5.50
CA LEU A 667 28.96 -6.97 -6.59
C LEU A 667 27.84 -6.03 -6.10
N GLY A 668 27.58 -4.95 -6.84
CA GLY A 668 26.50 -4.01 -6.61
C GLY A 668 25.58 -3.90 -7.83
N PHE A 669 24.29 -3.75 -7.58
CA PHE A 669 23.29 -3.54 -8.64
C PHE A 669 22.97 -2.04 -8.76
N LEU A 670 23.16 -1.50 -9.95
CA LEU A 670 22.85 -0.12 -10.27
C LEU A 670 21.37 -0.02 -10.67
N PHE A 671 20.62 0.73 -9.88
CA PHE A 671 19.23 1.03 -10.14
C PHE A 671 19.00 2.53 -9.98
N GLU A 672 18.98 3.25 -11.10
CA GLU A 672 18.91 4.71 -11.15
C GLU A 672 17.65 5.29 -10.47
N HIS A 673 16.55 4.52 -10.46
CA HIS A 673 15.29 4.94 -9.87
C HIS A 673 15.26 4.85 -8.33
N ALA A 674 16.28 4.29 -7.70
CA ALA A 674 16.36 4.16 -6.25
C ALA A 674 16.17 5.51 -5.53
N TRP A 675 16.74 6.60 -6.09
CA TRP A 675 16.61 7.94 -5.53
C TRP A 675 15.19 8.49 -5.59
N THR A 676 14.53 8.37 -6.76
CA THR A 676 13.15 8.84 -6.96
C THR A 676 12.11 8.06 -6.13
N LEU A 677 12.47 6.85 -5.68
CA LEU A 677 11.61 5.99 -4.86
C LEU A 677 11.86 6.15 -3.35
N SER A 678 12.95 6.82 -2.95
CA SER A 678 13.39 6.91 -1.56
C SER A 678 13.03 8.25 -0.93
N SER A 679 11.84 8.33 -0.32
CA SER A 679 11.40 9.56 0.37
C SER A 679 12.30 9.95 1.55
N THR A 680 13.06 9.01 2.12
CA THR A 680 13.94 9.27 3.27
C THR A 680 15.29 9.89 2.88
N GLN A 681 15.70 9.81 1.61
CA GLN A 681 16.98 10.32 1.12
C GLN A 681 16.83 11.51 0.15
N GLN A 682 15.67 12.16 0.11
CA GLN A 682 15.40 13.28 -0.80
C GLN A 682 16.42 14.42 -0.68
N GLY A 683 16.90 14.74 0.53
CA GLY A 683 17.94 15.76 0.71
C GLY A 683 19.27 15.40 0.03
N GLN A 684 19.67 14.13 0.06
CA GLN A 684 20.87 13.66 -0.65
C GLN A 684 20.66 13.70 -2.16
N TYR A 685 19.48 13.26 -2.62
CA TYR A 685 19.14 13.32 -4.04
C TYR A 685 19.19 14.75 -4.60
N LEU A 686 18.60 15.72 -3.91
CA LEU A 686 18.67 17.13 -4.29
C LEU A 686 20.11 17.65 -4.35
N HIS A 687 20.94 17.29 -3.38
CA HIS A 687 22.36 17.65 -3.39
C HIS A 687 23.09 17.09 -4.61
N ILE A 688 22.81 15.83 -5.00
CA ILE A 688 23.38 15.22 -6.21
C ILE A 688 22.96 16.03 -7.45
N LEU A 689 21.68 16.39 -7.59
CA LEU A 689 21.20 17.18 -8.73
C LEU A 689 21.91 18.54 -8.81
N MET A 690 22.07 19.22 -7.67
CA MET A 690 22.76 20.52 -7.58
C MET A 690 24.24 20.40 -7.98
N ASP A 691 24.97 19.45 -7.40
CA ASP A 691 26.39 19.22 -7.66
C ASP A 691 26.67 18.86 -9.13
N ILE A 692 25.80 18.04 -9.74
CA ILE A 692 25.89 17.72 -11.16
C ILE A 692 25.76 19.00 -12.00
N MET A 693 24.76 19.84 -11.72
CA MET A 693 24.55 21.07 -12.49
C MET A 693 25.68 22.09 -12.33
N GLU A 694 26.28 22.17 -11.15
CA GLU A 694 27.50 22.95 -10.92
C GLU A 694 28.66 22.43 -11.78
N LYS A 695 28.89 21.11 -11.80
CA LYS A 695 29.91 20.49 -12.65
C LYS A 695 29.66 20.66 -14.15
N VAL A 696 28.41 20.69 -14.59
CA VAL A 696 28.09 21.04 -15.99
C VAL A 696 28.41 22.50 -16.28
N ALA A 697 28.05 23.41 -15.36
CA ALA A 697 28.30 24.85 -15.53
C ALA A 697 29.80 25.18 -15.55
N ASP A 698 30.59 24.50 -14.74
CA ASP A 698 32.06 24.65 -14.68
C ASP A 698 32.78 23.92 -15.83
N GLY A 699 32.05 23.15 -16.64
CA GLY A 699 32.59 22.39 -17.76
C GLY A 699 33.38 21.15 -17.37
N VAL A 700 33.26 20.70 -16.11
CA VAL A 700 33.84 19.45 -15.58
C VAL A 700 33.21 18.24 -16.27
N ILE A 701 31.90 18.27 -16.47
CA ILE A 701 31.18 17.27 -17.27
C ILE A 701 30.47 17.93 -18.43
N ARG A 702 30.61 17.34 -19.61
CA ARG A 702 30.01 17.78 -20.87
C ARG A 702 29.08 16.70 -21.38
N PRO A 703 27.78 16.99 -21.56
CA PRO A 703 26.81 16.00 -22.02
C PRO A 703 27.07 15.61 -23.47
N ASN A 704 27.03 14.30 -23.76
CA ASN A 704 27.15 13.80 -25.11
C ASN A 704 25.78 13.82 -25.82
N VAL A 705 25.45 14.93 -26.48
CA VAL A 705 24.22 15.06 -27.27
C VAL A 705 24.46 14.58 -28.69
N TYR A 706 23.88 13.43 -29.04
CA TYR A 706 24.02 12.84 -30.38
C TYR A 706 23.18 13.59 -31.41
N HIS A 707 21.91 13.85 -31.09
CA HIS A 707 20.99 14.53 -31.98
C HIS A 707 19.88 15.22 -31.19
N THR A 708 19.48 16.42 -31.61
CA THR A 708 18.26 17.09 -31.13
C THR A 708 17.09 16.90 -32.10
N VAL A 709 15.92 16.49 -31.62
CA VAL A 709 14.72 16.28 -32.46
C VAL A 709 13.56 17.18 -32.06
N SER A 710 12.68 17.48 -32.99
CA SER A 710 11.42 18.19 -32.70
C SER A 710 10.41 17.26 -32.03
N PHE A 711 9.42 17.83 -31.35
CA PHE A 711 8.35 17.08 -30.68
C PHE A 711 7.61 16.12 -31.62
N ASP A 712 7.31 16.55 -32.85
CA ASP A 712 6.51 15.76 -33.80
C ASP A 712 7.28 14.55 -34.36
N SER A 713 8.62 14.59 -34.32
CA SER A 713 9.48 13.50 -34.79
C SER A 713 9.71 12.40 -33.74
N VAL A 714 9.32 12.62 -32.48
CA VAL A 714 9.60 11.69 -31.37
C VAL A 714 9.09 10.27 -31.63
N PRO A 715 7.87 10.01 -32.14
CA PRO A 715 7.40 8.65 -32.39
C PRO A 715 8.27 7.85 -33.34
N GLU A 716 8.87 8.50 -34.35
CA GLU A 716 9.78 7.85 -35.30
C GLU A 716 11.17 7.63 -34.70
N THR A 717 11.66 8.64 -33.96
CA THR A 717 12.94 8.57 -33.25
C THR A 717 12.94 7.46 -32.21
N MET A 718 11.86 7.28 -31.45
CA MET A 718 11.73 6.23 -30.44
C MET A 718 11.80 4.81 -31.03
N LYS A 719 11.48 4.62 -32.32
CA LYS A 719 11.66 3.33 -33.01
C LYS A 719 13.13 3.05 -33.36
N LYS A 720 13.93 4.11 -33.55
CA LYS A 720 15.36 4.03 -33.88
C LYS A 720 16.26 4.09 -32.64
N LEU A 721 15.74 4.51 -31.49
CA LEU A 721 16.49 4.67 -30.24
C LEU A 721 17.37 3.46 -29.85
N PRO A 722 16.92 2.19 -29.99
CA PRO A 722 17.77 1.03 -29.65
C PRO A 722 19.06 0.90 -30.49
N SER A 723 19.13 1.57 -31.65
CA SER A 723 20.32 1.57 -32.52
C SER A 723 21.33 2.67 -32.18
N VAL A 724 20.98 3.59 -31.28
CA VAL A 724 21.83 4.72 -30.88
C VAL A 724 22.77 4.25 -29.78
N ARG A 725 24.09 4.31 -30.04
CA ARG A 725 25.12 3.89 -29.07
C ARG A 725 26.04 5.03 -28.62
N VAL A 726 26.18 6.07 -29.43
CA VAL A 726 26.94 7.27 -29.09
C VAL A 726 25.97 8.32 -28.58
N GLY A 727 26.22 8.82 -27.38
CA GLY A 727 25.48 9.94 -26.80
C GLY A 727 23.99 9.70 -26.57
N LYS A 728 23.26 10.81 -26.40
CA LYS A 728 21.83 10.84 -26.10
C LYS A 728 21.06 11.65 -27.13
N ILE A 729 19.84 11.22 -27.44
CA ILE A 729 18.91 12.00 -28.24
C ILE A 729 18.04 12.85 -27.31
N VAL A 730 17.94 14.13 -27.63
CA VAL A 730 17.17 15.10 -26.84
C VAL A 730 16.05 15.68 -27.69
N MET A 731 14.83 15.62 -27.19
CA MET A 731 13.71 16.36 -27.74
C MET A 731 13.81 17.82 -27.31
N LYS A 732 13.74 18.74 -28.27
CA LYS A 732 13.60 20.17 -28.03
C LYS A 732 12.14 20.58 -28.25
N MET A 733 11.60 21.32 -27.29
CA MET A 733 10.26 21.93 -27.38
C MET A 733 10.43 23.36 -27.88
N ASP A 734 9.71 23.69 -28.95
CA ASP A 734 9.65 25.05 -29.50
C ASP A 734 8.79 26.00 -28.63
#